data_AF-A0A1B0BSJ1-F1
#
_entry.id   AF-A0A1B0BSJ1-F1
#
_cell.length_a   1.000
_cell.length_b   1.000
_cell.length_c   1.000
_cell.angle_alpha   90.00
_cell.angle_beta   90.00
_cell.angle_gamma   90.00
#
_symmetry.space_group_name_H-M   'P 1'
#
loop_
_entity.id
_entity.type
_entity.pdbx_description
1 polymer ?
#
loop_
_entity_poly.entity_id
_entity_poly.type
_entity_poly.pdbx_seq_one_letter_code
_entity_poly.pdbx_strand_id
1 'polypeptide(L)'
;MPLQSVKYAPGKLEILDQLLLPVQSKYLAVKGVEDGWKAINKMQVRGAPAIAIVGCLSLAVEIFPDTYDSKKTLRQEIEGKLNYLVSARPTAVNMKIAADELIALANDLTKDDSINVEQMKERFLAATEAMLQKDIDDNRAIGANGASIILKNLKKEGPVRILTHCNTGSLATAGYGTALGVVRKLHELKKLEHVYCTETRPYNQGARLTAYELVHDQLPATLVLDSMVAALLRAKNIAAVVVGADRVAANGDTANKIGTYQIAVIARHHDVPFFVAAPLTSIDLQIPSGDHIIIEERPDREMTHVGEHRIAAPGINCWNPAFDVTPASLISGIITERGVFSPQKLKSEITAFLEALTYLSIVEVANTIQQPLNVETNYRNMRLRLNKSHVDGVNEGTVREGRVEVSFDLGQSWGTICGTYWSFREANVVCRQLNLGYAVSTAQSLTYGDSKRYPWKMVGTLCRGTEASLRDCFREKDYPKFCDSSNTKLAVVRCVEKLSDLNLDLAVTEMSAFLDTRPLSNLTCAMEEKCLAPDAYEIRTSQPDAERKLLRFSTRAENMGTADFNPYANYANWQWHQCHEHYHSMETFATFDIYDRHYKKQAEGHKASFCLRDTGCRTGITPRYTCGNVTQGITVGCWDTYNTQLDCQWLDVTNLAKNNTYILRVALNPDYLIGEMSYENNGAECLLYYTGNQSTTTLSQCVRGAPAIAIVGCLSLAVEIFPDTYDSKKTLRQEIEGKLNYLVSARPTAVNMKIAADELIALANDLTKDDSINVEQMKERFLAATEAMLQKDIDDNRAIGANGASIILKNLKKEGPVRILTHCNTGSLATAGYGTALGVVRKLHELKKLEHVYCTETRPYNQGARLTAYELVHDQLPATLVLDSMVAALLRAKNIAAVVVGADRVAANGDTANKIGTYQIAVIARHHDVPFFVAAPLTSIDLQIPSGDHIIIEERPDREMTHVGEHRIAAPGINCWNPAFDVTPASLISGIITERGVFSPQKLKSEITAFLEA
;
A
#
# COMPACT_ATOMS: atom_id res chain seq x y z
N MET A 1 -33.47 4.09 14.73
CA MET A 1 -33.69 5.21 13.77
C MET A 1 -32.45 5.32 12.91
N PRO A 2 -32.58 5.57 11.59
CA PRO A 2 -31.43 5.71 10.70
C PRO A 2 -30.49 6.84 11.16
N LEU A 3 -29.20 6.71 10.87
CA LEU A 3 -28.21 7.77 11.09
C LEU A 3 -28.64 9.09 10.43
N GLN A 4 -28.44 10.21 11.13
CA GLN A 4 -28.67 11.57 10.60
C GLN A 4 -27.31 12.24 10.33
N SER A 5 -26.95 12.42 9.07
CA SER A 5 -25.71 13.12 8.68
C SER A 5 -25.84 14.64 8.80
N VAL A 6 -27.06 15.16 8.64
CA VAL A 6 -27.43 16.57 8.74
C VAL A 6 -28.51 16.71 9.81
N LYS A 7 -28.28 17.61 10.77
CA LYS A 7 -29.25 17.98 11.80
C LYS A 7 -29.54 19.47 11.67
N TYR A 8 -30.80 19.81 11.44
CA TYR A 8 -31.22 21.17 11.22
C TYR A 8 -32.38 21.54 12.14
N ALA A 9 -32.33 22.76 12.64
CA ALA A 9 -33.43 23.51 13.23
C ALA A 9 -33.29 24.98 12.80
N PRO A 10 -34.35 25.80 12.85
CA PRO A 10 -34.26 27.22 12.52
C PRO A 10 -33.11 27.90 13.27
N GLY A 11 -32.17 28.51 12.53
CA GLY A 11 -30.96 29.15 13.07
C GLY A 11 -29.86 28.20 13.60
N LYS A 12 -29.98 26.88 13.44
CA LYS A 12 -28.99 25.90 13.92
C LYS A 12 -28.79 24.74 12.93
N LEU A 13 -27.57 24.60 12.42
CA LEU A 13 -27.16 23.48 11.56
C LEU A 13 -25.98 22.72 12.18
N GLU A 14 -26.07 21.40 12.25
CA GLU A 14 -24.99 20.50 12.65
C GLU A 14 -24.80 19.39 11.60
N ILE A 15 -23.56 19.10 11.25
CA ILE A 15 -23.20 18.05 10.28
C ILE A 15 -22.29 17.02 10.93
N LEU A 16 -22.39 15.75 10.54
CA LEU A 16 -21.48 14.70 11.01
C LEU A 16 -20.17 14.76 10.22
N ASP A 17 -19.02 14.91 10.90
CA ASP A 17 -17.71 15.00 10.25
C ASP A 17 -17.28 13.64 9.67
N GLN A 18 -17.41 13.50 8.35
CA GLN A 18 -17.07 12.26 7.65
C GLN A 18 -15.57 11.96 7.56
N LEU A 19 -14.68 12.91 7.88
CA LEU A 19 -13.24 12.66 7.93
C LEU A 19 -12.85 11.83 9.15
N LEU A 20 -13.61 11.95 10.25
CA LEU A 20 -13.37 11.23 11.50
C LEU A 20 -13.97 9.82 11.51
N LEU A 21 -14.92 9.55 10.60
CA LEU A 21 -15.49 8.23 10.43
C LEU A 21 -14.49 7.24 9.82
N PRO A 22 -14.48 5.97 10.24
CA PRO A 22 -15.45 5.35 11.16
C PRO A 22 -15.02 5.34 12.64
N VAL A 23 -13.89 5.94 12.99
CA VAL A 23 -13.30 5.82 14.33
C VAL A 23 -14.03 6.70 15.34
N GLN A 24 -14.42 7.90 14.94
CA GLN A 24 -15.06 8.86 15.83
C GLN A 24 -16.28 9.49 15.15
N SER A 25 -17.37 9.57 15.91
CA SER A 25 -18.63 10.19 15.48
C SER A 25 -18.75 11.56 16.15
N LYS A 26 -18.53 12.63 15.40
CA LYS A 26 -18.56 14.00 15.93
C LYS A 26 -19.37 14.92 15.02
N TYR A 27 -20.33 15.62 15.61
CA TYR A 27 -21.07 16.66 14.91
C TYR A 27 -20.33 17.99 15.00
N LEU A 28 -20.36 18.75 13.91
CA LEU A 28 -19.80 20.10 13.78
C LEU A 28 -20.95 21.07 13.57
N ALA A 29 -20.98 22.14 14.37
CA ALA A 29 -21.90 23.25 14.14
C ALA A 29 -21.43 24.04 12.91
N VAL A 30 -22.35 24.29 11.99
CA VAL A 30 -22.16 25.15 10.81
C VAL A 30 -22.87 26.47 11.10
N LYS A 31 -22.11 27.54 11.34
CA LYS A 31 -22.68 28.82 11.80
C LYS A 31 -23.14 29.73 10.67
N GLY A 32 -22.78 29.39 9.43
CA GLY A 32 -23.11 30.17 8.25
C GLY A 32 -22.43 29.62 7.00
N VAL A 33 -22.50 30.39 5.93
CA VAL A 33 -22.05 30.10 4.57
C VAL A 33 -20.57 29.77 4.51
N GLU A 34 -19.72 30.50 5.24
CA GLU A 34 -18.26 30.25 5.23
C GLU A 34 -17.92 28.87 5.84
N ASP A 35 -18.59 28.49 6.93
CA ASP A 35 -18.44 27.17 7.54
C ASP A 35 -18.98 26.07 6.62
N GLY A 36 -20.13 26.31 5.98
CA GLY A 36 -20.73 25.39 5.00
C GLY A 36 -19.80 25.14 3.81
N TRP A 37 -19.24 26.22 3.25
CA TRP A 37 -18.23 26.17 2.19
C TRP A 37 -17.01 25.35 2.60
N LYS A 38 -16.44 25.61 3.79
CA LYS A 38 -15.27 24.90 4.32
C LYS A 38 -15.56 23.41 4.51
N ALA A 39 -16.71 23.07 5.07
CA ALA A 39 -17.10 21.69 5.31
C ALA A 39 -17.25 20.89 4.00
N ILE A 40 -17.85 21.50 2.98
CA ILE A 40 -17.97 20.92 1.63
C ILE A 40 -16.59 20.78 0.98
N ASN A 41 -15.78 21.84 1.00
CA ASN A 41 -14.47 21.87 0.35
C ASN A 41 -13.48 20.87 0.97
N LYS A 42 -13.46 20.75 2.31
CA LYS A 42 -12.65 19.77 3.05
C LYS A 42 -13.20 18.35 3.01
N MET A 43 -14.31 18.11 2.31
CA MET A 43 -14.97 16.81 2.21
C MET A 43 -15.44 16.24 3.56
N GLN A 44 -15.76 17.11 4.52
CA GLN A 44 -16.42 16.74 5.78
C GLN A 44 -17.89 16.35 5.53
N VAL A 45 -18.46 16.82 4.43
CA VAL A 45 -19.73 16.36 3.84
C VAL A 45 -19.46 15.77 2.46
N ARG A 46 -20.05 14.61 2.16
CA ARG A 46 -19.97 13.97 0.84
C ARG A 46 -21.35 13.48 0.39
N GLY A 47 -21.45 13.22 -0.91
CA GLY A 47 -22.72 12.93 -1.60
C GLY A 47 -23.31 14.19 -2.20
N ALA A 48 -23.62 14.16 -3.50
CA ALA A 48 -24.07 15.35 -4.21
C ALA A 48 -25.35 15.97 -3.62
N PRO A 49 -26.37 15.17 -3.21
CA PRO A 49 -27.55 15.71 -2.52
C PRO A 49 -27.20 16.35 -1.16
N ALA A 50 -26.39 15.66 -0.33
CA ALA A 50 -26.00 16.18 0.98
C ALA A 50 -25.20 17.49 0.91
N ILE A 51 -24.31 17.61 -0.09
CA ILE A 51 -23.53 18.84 -0.33
C ILE A 51 -24.47 20.02 -0.62
N ALA A 52 -25.45 19.83 -1.52
CA ALA A 52 -26.41 20.87 -1.88
C ALA A 52 -27.23 21.33 -0.67
N ILE A 53 -27.75 20.38 0.09
CA ILE A 53 -28.58 20.65 1.26
C ILE A 53 -27.80 21.37 2.35
N VAL A 54 -26.58 20.92 2.68
CA VAL A 54 -25.73 21.60 3.68
C VAL A 54 -25.36 23.00 3.23
N GLY A 55 -25.04 23.19 1.95
CA GLY A 55 -24.75 24.52 1.40
C GLY A 55 -25.93 25.47 1.56
N CYS A 56 -27.11 25.08 1.07
CA CYS A 56 -28.31 25.91 1.13
C CYS A 56 -28.78 26.16 2.58
N LEU A 57 -28.76 25.14 3.45
CA LEU A 57 -29.12 25.33 4.87
C LEU A 57 -28.10 26.20 5.63
N SER A 58 -26.82 26.20 5.23
CA SER A 58 -25.83 27.11 5.85
C SER A 58 -26.14 28.58 5.58
N LEU A 59 -26.68 28.89 4.39
CA LEU A 59 -27.21 30.22 4.08
C LEU A 59 -28.46 30.52 4.91
N ALA A 60 -29.39 29.57 5.03
CA ALA A 60 -30.58 29.74 5.86
C ALA A 60 -30.21 30.06 7.32
N VAL A 61 -29.19 29.40 7.89
CA VAL A 61 -28.68 29.70 9.24
C VAL A 61 -28.09 31.11 9.34
N GLU A 62 -27.35 31.56 8.33
CA GLU A 62 -26.72 32.88 8.33
C GLU A 62 -27.75 34.02 8.26
N ILE A 63 -28.77 33.90 7.40
CA ILE A 63 -29.77 34.96 7.21
C ILE A 63 -30.90 34.95 8.25
N PHE A 64 -31.09 33.83 8.96
CA PHE A 64 -32.18 33.66 9.93
C PHE A 64 -32.21 34.75 11.03
N PRO A 65 -31.09 35.05 11.73
CA PRO A 65 -31.07 36.08 12.76
C PRO A 65 -31.03 37.52 12.22
N ASP A 66 -30.75 37.71 10.93
CA ASP A 66 -30.48 39.02 10.35
C ASP A 66 -31.77 39.77 9.94
N THR A 67 -31.64 41.10 9.89
CA THR A 67 -32.67 42.02 9.39
C THR A 67 -32.13 42.77 8.19
N TYR A 68 -33.00 43.10 7.23
CA TYR A 68 -32.59 43.72 5.98
C TYR A 68 -33.47 44.94 5.67
N ASP A 69 -32.85 46.02 5.23
CA ASP A 69 -33.55 47.29 4.97
C ASP A 69 -34.41 47.25 3.69
N SER A 70 -34.10 46.34 2.76
CA SER A 70 -34.84 46.22 1.50
C SER A 70 -34.77 44.81 0.90
N LYS A 71 -35.77 44.44 0.09
CA LYS A 71 -35.76 43.20 -0.71
C LYS A 71 -34.54 43.11 -1.62
N LYS A 72 -34.10 44.25 -2.18
CA LYS A 72 -32.94 44.32 -3.08
C LYS A 72 -31.65 43.89 -2.36
N THR A 73 -31.47 44.35 -1.12
CA THR A 73 -30.31 44.00 -0.29
C THR A 73 -30.31 42.51 0.03
N LEU A 74 -31.45 41.96 0.48
CA LEU A 74 -31.60 40.54 0.77
C LEU A 74 -31.34 39.66 -0.46
N ARG A 75 -31.89 40.03 -1.64
CA ARG A 75 -31.65 39.32 -2.91
C ARG A 75 -30.17 39.30 -3.29
N GLN A 76 -29.48 40.44 -3.17
CA GLN A 76 -28.05 40.54 -3.49
C GLN A 76 -27.20 39.67 -2.56
N GLU A 77 -27.55 39.62 -1.27
CA GLU A 77 -26.87 38.75 -0.31
C GLU A 77 -27.07 37.27 -0.64
N ILE A 78 -28.32 36.84 -0.88
CA ILE A 78 -28.65 35.46 -1.27
C ILE A 78 -27.87 35.05 -2.52
N GLU A 79 -27.93 35.87 -3.58
CA GLU A 79 -27.25 35.57 -4.85
C GLU A 79 -25.74 35.50 -4.69
N GLY A 80 -25.14 36.44 -3.95
CA GLY A 80 -23.70 36.44 -3.69
C GLY A 80 -23.24 35.19 -2.92
N LYS A 81 -23.97 34.80 -1.87
CA LYS A 81 -23.62 33.66 -1.01
C LYS A 81 -23.86 32.32 -1.70
N LEU A 82 -24.94 32.16 -2.47
CA LEU A 82 -25.18 30.95 -3.25
C LEU A 82 -24.11 30.76 -4.33
N ASN A 83 -23.73 31.82 -5.05
CA ASN A 83 -22.62 31.76 -6.01
C ASN A 83 -21.29 31.42 -5.34
N TYR A 84 -21.04 31.94 -4.13
CA TYR A 84 -19.88 31.56 -3.34
C TYR A 84 -19.92 30.07 -2.94
N LEU A 85 -21.05 29.54 -2.47
CA LEU A 85 -21.19 28.12 -2.11
C LEU A 85 -20.99 27.17 -3.30
N VAL A 86 -21.41 27.57 -4.51
CA VAL A 86 -21.14 26.81 -5.74
C VAL A 86 -19.64 26.63 -5.96
N SER A 87 -18.81 27.59 -5.56
CA SER A 87 -17.35 27.50 -5.68
C SER A 87 -16.72 26.48 -4.71
N ALA A 88 -17.43 26.02 -3.67
CA ALA A 88 -16.89 25.09 -2.68
C ALA A 88 -16.46 23.77 -3.31
N ARG A 89 -17.26 23.29 -4.27
CA ARG A 89 -16.99 22.06 -5.03
C ARG A 89 -17.70 22.11 -6.40
N PRO A 90 -17.10 22.77 -7.41
CA PRO A 90 -17.74 23.02 -8.72
C PRO A 90 -18.14 21.76 -9.50
N THR A 91 -17.64 20.58 -9.09
CA THR A 91 -18.00 19.28 -9.68
C THR A 91 -19.33 18.71 -9.15
N ALA A 92 -19.88 19.24 -8.06
CA ALA A 92 -21.16 18.83 -7.50
C ALA A 92 -22.33 19.59 -8.17
N VAL A 93 -22.84 19.06 -9.27
CA VAL A 93 -23.90 19.70 -10.09
C VAL A 93 -25.14 20.05 -9.26
N ASN A 94 -25.52 19.21 -8.29
CA ASN A 94 -26.66 19.44 -7.41
C ASN A 94 -26.57 20.77 -6.62
N MET A 95 -25.38 21.21 -6.21
CA MET A 95 -25.21 22.50 -5.52
C MET A 95 -25.52 23.68 -6.45
N LYS A 96 -25.11 23.58 -7.72
CA LYS A 96 -25.39 24.60 -8.74
C LYS A 96 -26.88 24.63 -9.10
N ILE A 97 -27.50 23.48 -9.31
CA ILE A 97 -28.95 23.38 -9.57
C ILE A 97 -29.75 24.00 -8.41
N ALA A 98 -29.45 23.59 -7.18
CA ALA A 98 -30.10 24.14 -6.00
C ALA A 98 -29.89 25.65 -5.83
N ALA A 99 -28.66 26.14 -6.08
CA ALA A 99 -28.36 27.56 -6.07
C ALA A 99 -29.16 28.32 -7.13
N ASP A 100 -29.25 27.81 -8.36
CA ASP A 100 -29.98 28.45 -9.45
C ASP A 100 -31.48 28.52 -9.18
N GLU A 101 -32.07 27.44 -8.66
CA GLU A 101 -33.48 27.39 -8.24
C GLU A 101 -33.76 28.42 -7.12
N LEU A 102 -32.89 28.50 -6.10
CA LEU A 102 -33.06 29.45 -5.00
C LEU A 102 -32.79 30.90 -5.43
N ILE A 103 -31.86 31.15 -6.35
CA ILE A 103 -31.63 32.48 -6.93
C ILE A 103 -32.86 32.91 -7.74
N ALA A 104 -33.42 32.02 -8.55
CA ALA A 104 -34.65 32.28 -9.30
C ALA A 104 -35.81 32.61 -8.35
N LEU A 105 -36.01 31.81 -7.30
CA LEU A 105 -37.00 32.08 -6.26
C LEU A 105 -36.79 33.46 -5.60
N ALA A 106 -35.56 33.80 -5.22
CA ALA A 106 -35.25 35.10 -4.63
C ALA A 106 -35.54 36.26 -5.60
N ASN A 107 -35.27 36.08 -6.89
CA ASN A 107 -35.61 37.06 -7.93
C ASN A 107 -37.12 37.25 -8.06
N ASP A 108 -37.91 36.18 -8.02
CA ASP A 108 -39.36 36.25 -8.14
C ASP A 108 -40.01 36.87 -6.90
N LEU A 109 -39.58 36.48 -5.69
CA LEU A 109 -40.02 37.09 -4.43
C LEU A 109 -39.66 38.58 -4.35
N THR A 110 -38.55 39.00 -4.97
CA THR A 110 -38.17 40.41 -5.05
C THR A 110 -39.18 41.24 -5.87
N LYS A 111 -39.75 40.64 -6.93
CA LYS A 111 -40.71 41.29 -7.84
C LYS A 111 -42.15 41.29 -7.31
N ASP A 112 -42.45 40.48 -6.29
CA ASP A 112 -43.80 40.38 -5.71
C ASP A 112 -44.08 41.58 -4.79
N ASP A 113 -44.76 42.61 -5.29
CA ASP A 113 -45.12 43.81 -4.52
C ASP A 113 -46.09 43.54 -3.35
N SER A 114 -46.70 42.35 -3.28
CA SER A 114 -47.66 42.01 -2.21
C SER A 114 -47.01 41.63 -0.87
N ILE A 115 -45.69 41.38 -0.87
CA ILE A 115 -44.95 41.00 0.33
C ILE A 115 -43.95 42.07 0.76
N ASN A 116 -43.61 42.14 2.05
CA ASN A 116 -42.51 42.96 2.55
C ASN A 116 -41.20 42.15 2.64
N VAL A 117 -40.10 42.79 3.07
CA VAL A 117 -38.77 42.14 3.15
C VAL A 117 -38.72 40.98 4.15
N GLU A 118 -39.45 41.07 5.27
CA GLU A 118 -39.50 40.01 6.28
C GLU A 118 -40.28 38.80 5.75
N GLN A 119 -41.42 39.03 5.09
CA GLN A 119 -42.20 37.99 4.43
C GLN A 119 -41.42 37.32 3.28
N MET A 120 -40.59 38.07 2.54
CA MET A 120 -39.67 37.52 1.55
C MET A 120 -38.65 36.58 2.21
N LYS A 121 -38.05 37.00 3.34
CA LYS A 121 -37.10 36.20 4.12
C LYS A 121 -37.75 34.91 4.62
N GLU A 122 -38.94 35.00 5.21
CA GLU A 122 -39.72 33.85 5.70
C GLU A 122 -40.02 32.84 4.57
N ARG A 123 -40.48 33.31 3.41
CA ARG A 123 -40.78 32.44 2.26
C ARG A 123 -39.52 31.77 1.69
N PHE A 124 -38.41 32.49 1.62
CA PHE A 124 -37.13 31.94 1.15
C PHE A 124 -36.58 30.88 2.12
N LEU A 125 -36.63 31.16 3.43
CA LEU A 125 -36.24 30.19 4.47
C LEU A 125 -37.10 28.94 4.39
N ALA A 126 -38.43 29.08 4.35
CA ALA A 126 -39.34 27.94 4.24
C ALA A 126 -39.06 27.06 3.01
N ALA A 127 -38.77 27.67 1.85
CA ALA A 127 -38.42 26.92 0.64
C ALA A 127 -37.08 26.17 0.80
N THR A 128 -36.08 26.81 1.41
CA THR A 128 -34.77 26.21 1.67
C THR A 128 -34.86 25.04 2.65
N GLU A 129 -35.66 25.20 3.72
CA GLU A 129 -35.92 24.17 4.72
C GLU A 129 -36.69 22.98 4.11
N ALA A 130 -37.64 23.23 3.23
CA ALA A 130 -38.43 22.19 2.56
C ALA A 130 -37.57 21.25 1.70
N MET A 131 -36.43 21.71 1.17
CA MET A 131 -35.51 20.87 0.40
C MET A 131 -34.99 19.67 1.19
N LEU A 132 -34.70 19.85 2.48
CA LEU A 132 -34.21 18.78 3.35
C LEU A 132 -35.24 17.66 3.49
N GLN A 133 -36.49 18.02 3.81
CA GLN A 133 -37.56 17.05 3.99
C GLN A 133 -37.92 16.36 2.67
N LYS A 134 -37.95 17.13 1.57
CA LYS A 134 -38.20 16.58 0.24
C LYS A 134 -37.20 15.49 -0.14
N ASP A 135 -35.89 15.72 0.03
CA ASP A 135 -34.86 14.71 -0.28
C ASP A 135 -35.02 13.45 0.59
N ILE A 136 -35.36 13.60 1.88
CA ILE A 136 -35.65 12.45 2.76
C ILE A 136 -36.86 11.65 2.27
N ASP A 137 -37.93 12.32 1.84
CA ASP A 137 -39.14 11.67 1.34
C ASP A 137 -38.88 10.96 0.00
N ASP A 138 -38.13 11.59 -0.89
CA ASP A 138 -37.69 11.00 -2.16
C ASP A 138 -36.82 9.75 -1.91
N ASN A 139 -35.86 9.82 -0.99
CA ASN A 139 -35.03 8.67 -0.60
C ASN A 139 -35.85 7.51 -0.01
N ARG A 140 -36.87 7.82 0.81
CA ARG A 140 -37.79 6.79 1.33
C ARG A 140 -38.63 6.15 0.24
N ALA A 141 -39.10 6.93 -0.73
CA ALA A 141 -39.82 6.43 -1.89
C ALA A 141 -38.94 5.52 -2.76
N ILE A 142 -37.68 5.90 -3.01
CA ILE A 142 -36.67 5.05 -3.67
C ILE A 142 -36.53 3.72 -2.91
N GLY A 143 -36.37 3.77 -1.59
CA GLY A 143 -36.28 2.57 -0.76
C GLY A 143 -37.49 1.65 -0.87
N ALA A 144 -38.70 2.22 -0.84
CA ALA A 144 -39.97 1.50 -1.00
C ALA A 144 -40.11 0.84 -2.37
N ASN A 145 -39.86 1.60 -3.44
CA ASN A 145 -39.94 1.13 -4.82
C ASN A 145 -38.92 0.02 -5.09
N GLY A 146 -37.68 0.19 -4.59
CA GLY A 146 -36.61 -0.80 -4.72
C GLY A 146 -36.90 -2.09 -3.96
N ALA A 147 -37.36 -2.00 -2.72
CA ALA A 147 -37.73 -3.18 -1.94
C ALA A 147 -38.88 -3.93 -2.61
N SER A 148 -39.88 -3.21 -3.13
CA SER A 148 -41.03 -3.81 -3.83
C SER A 148 -40.60 -4.61 -5.06
N ILE A 149 -39.77 -4.03 -5.94
CA ILE A 149 -39.35 -4.73 -7.17
C ILE A 149 -38.47 -5.95 -6.89
N ILE A 150 -37.58 -5.87 -5.90
CA ILE A 150 -36.72 -7.00 -5.51
C ILE A 150 -37.57 -8.16 -5.01
N LEU A 151 -38.51 -7.88 -4.10
CA LEU A 151 -39.39 -8.91 -3.54
C LEU A 151 -40.32 -9.51 -4.62
N LYS A 152 -40.79 -8.70 -5.57
CA LYS A 152 -41.62 -9.16 -6.70
C LYS A 152 -40.87 -10.10 -7.64
N ASN A 153 -39.56 -9.92 -7.80
CA ASN A 153 -38.73 -10.72 -8.70
C ASN A 153 -38.18 -12.02 -8.06
N LEU A 154 -38.51 -12.30 -6.80
CA LEU A 154 -38.06 -13.52 -6.13
C LEU A 154 -38.72 -14.76 -6.73
N LYS A 155 -37.89 -15.77 -7.03
CA LYS A 155 -38.37 -17.11 -7.43
C LYS A 155 -39.08 -17.85 -6.28
N LYS A 156 -38.76 -17.51 -5.03
CA LYS A 156 -39.34 -18.09 -3.81
C LYS A 156 -39.51 -17.00 -2.77
N GLU A 157 -40.64 -16.99 -2.07
CA GLU A 157 -40.83 -16.09 -0.93
C GLU A 157 -39.81 -16.41 0.18
N GLY A 158 -39.23 -15.37 0.77
CA GLY A 158 -38.25 -15.51 1.83
C GLY A 158 -37.53 -14.20 2.10
N PRO A 159 -36.67 -14.17 3.13
CA PRO A 159 -35.76 -13.06 3.32
C PRO A 159 -34.67 -13.09 2.23
N VAL A 160 -34.07 -11.93 1.94
CA VAL A 160 -33.15 -11.75 0.81
C VAL A 160 -31.76 -11.34 1.26
N ARG A 161 -30.76 -11.75 0.48
CA ARG A 161 -29.38 -11.28 0.62
C ARG A 161 -29.08 -10.24 -0.45
N ILE A 162 -28.61 -9.06 -0.05
CA ILE A 162 -28.34 -7.95 -0.96
C ILE A 162 -26.83 -7.67 -1.01
N LEU A 163 -26.29 -7.38 -2.19
CA LEU A 163 -24.95 -6.81 -2.36
C LEU A 163 -25.08 -5.33 -2.74
N THR A 164 -24.25 -4.47 -2.14
CA THR A 164 -24.15 -3.05 -2.49
C THR A 164 -22.69 -2.58 -2.60
N HIS A 165 -22.48 -1.41 -3.19
CA HIS A 165 -21.19 -0.83 -3.54
C HIS A 165 -21.13 0.66 -3.23
N CYS A 166 -19.95 1.18 -2.86
CA CYS A 166 -19.74 2.55 -2.38
C CYS A 166 -20.58 2.88 -1.13
N ASN A 167 -20.88 4.16 -0.92
CA ASN A 167 -21.79 4.65 0.11
C ASN A 167 -22.92 5.46 -0.52
N THR A 168 -24.14 5.04 -0.21
CA THR A 168 -25.41 5.55 -0.76
C THR A 168 -26.45 5.73 0.35
N GLY A 169 -25.99 5.80 1.60
CA GLY A 169 -26.82 5.90 2.77
C GLY A 169 -27.13 7.33 3.17
N SER A 170 -27.40 7.51 4.46
CA SER A 170 -27.61 8.83 5.07
C SER A 170 -26.33 9.67 4.98
N LEU A 171 -25.14 9.05 4.93
CA LEU A 171 -23.89 9.79 4.79
C LEU A 171 -23.68 10.37 3.38
N ALA A 172 -24.49 9.99 2.39
CA ALA A 172 -24.41 10.49 1.01
C ALA A 172 -25.63 11.32 0.58
N THR A 173 -26.64 11.48 1.45
CA THR A 173 -27.93 12.12 1.16
C THR A 173 -28.38 12.98 2.34
N ALA A 174 -29.56 13.62 2.27
CA ALA A 174 -30.19 14.25 3.44
C ALA A 174 -30.41 13.28 4.61
N GLY A 175 -30.64 12.01 4.28
CA GLY A 175 -30.99 10.96 5.21
C GLY A 175 -31.64 9.80 4.48
N TYR A 176 -31.66 8.63 5.13
CA TYR A 176 -32.19 7.37 4.60
C TYR A 176 -31.42 6.75 3.42
N GLY A 177 -30.98 7.54 2.44
CA GLY A 177 -30.18 7.07 1.31
C GLY A 177 -30.97 6.42 0.18
N THR A 178 -30.27 6.10 -0.90
CA THR A 178 -30.84 5.50 -2.12
C THR A 178 -30.74 3.98 -2.08
N ALA A 179 -29.62 3.38 -2.53
CA ALA A 179 -29.43 1.93 -2.52
C ALA A 179 -29.40 1.36 -1.09
N LEU A 180 -28.75 2.05 -0.15
CA LEU A 180 -28.84 1.67 1.27
C LEU A 180 -30.25 1.94 1.85
N GLY A 181 -31.01 2.88 1.29
CA GLY A 181 -32.42 3.07 1.59
C GLY A 181 -33.28 1.86 1.22
N VAL A 182 -32.98 1.20 0.09
CA VAL A 182 -33.62 -0.08 -0.29
C VAL A 182 -33.32 -1.17 0.74
N VAL A 183 -32.06 -1.27 1.19
CA VAL A 183 -31.65 -2.23 2.24
C VAL A 183 -32.36 -1.96 3.56
N ARG A 184 -32.40 -0.68 4.00
CA ARG A 184 -33.13 -0.24 5.19
C ARG A 184 -34.61 -0.60 5.08
N LYS A 185 -35.22 -0.40 3.91
CA LYS A 185 -36.62 -0.74 3.70
C LYS A 185 -36.89 -2.24 3.78
N LEU A 186 -36.02 -3.06 3.19
CA LEU A 186 -36.11 -4.52 3.31
C LEU A 186 -35.98 -4.97 4.77
N HIS A 187 -35.13 -4.31 5.56
CA HIS A 187 -34.99 -4.58 6.98
C HIS A 187 -36.24 -4.18 7.79
N GLU A 188 -36.81 -2.99 7.55
CA GLU A 188 -38.08 -2.56 8.15
C GLU A 188 -39.21 -3.58 7.89
N LEU A 189 -39.25 -4.14 6.68
CA LEU A 189 -40.21 -5.15 6.27
C LEU A 189 -39.90 -6.56 6.83
N LYS A 190 -38.80 -6.72 7.59
CA LYS A 190 -38.28 -8.01 8.08
C LYS A 190 -38.03 -9.02 6.94
N LYS A 191 -37.65 -8.51 5.77
CA LYS A 191 -37.32 -9.30 4.57
C LYS A 191 -35.83 -9.26 4.23
N LEU A 192 -34.99 -8.54 4.97
CA LEU A 192 -33.54 -8.59 4.81
C LEU A 192 -32.97 -9.76 5.62
N GLU A 193 -32.34 -10.73 4.95
CA GLU A 193 -31.56 -11.77 5.61
C GLU A 193 -30.16 -11.26 5.94
N HIS A 194 -29.48 -10.67 4.94
CA HIS A 194 -28.11 -10.19 5.07
C HIS A 194 -27.80 -9.14 4.02
N VAL A 195 -26.89 -8.22 4.31
CA VAL A 195 -26.32 -7.29 3.35
C VAL A 195 -24.81 -7.42 3.28
N TYR A 196 -24.28 -7.47 2.07
CA TYR A 196 -22.86 -7.43 1.79
C TYR A 196 -22.50 -6.05 1.21
N CYS A 197 -21.46 -5.42 1.74
CA CYS A 197 -20.90 -4.20 1.16
C CYS A 197 -19.45 -4.43 0.75
N THR A 198 -19.06 -3.95 -0.43
CA THR A 198 -17.65 -4.04 -0.85
C THR A 198 -16.82 -2.92 -0.21
N GLU A 199 -15.50 -3.06 -0.14
CA GLU A 199 -14.63 -2.04 0.44
C GLU A 199 -14.64 -0.71 -0.33
N THR A 200 -14.74 -0.77 -1.66
CA THR A 200 -14.75 0.37 -2.59
C THR A 200 -13.45 1.17 -2.58
N ARG A 201 -12.36 0.55 -3.06
CA ARG A 201 -11.06 1.22 -3.26
C ARG A 201 -11.15 2.31 -4.34
N PRO A 202 -10.29 3.35 -4.30
CA PRO A 202 -9.21 3.54 -3.34
C PRO A 202 -9.62 4.26 -2.03
N TYR A 203 -10.79 4.93 -2.03
CA TYR A 203 -11.26 5.78 -0.93
C TYR A 203 -11.93 5.03 0.23
N ASN A 204 -12.20 3.74 0.05
CA ASN A 204 -12.77 2.85 1.05
C ASN A 204 -14.15 3.30 1.55
N GLN A 205 -15.00 3.87 0.69
CA GLN A 205 -16.31 4.37 1.13
C GLN A 205 -17.19 3.25 1.69
N GLY A 206 -17.16 2.07 1.09
CA GLY A 206 -17.96 0.96 1.58
C GLY A 206 -17.43 0.41 2.90
N ALA A 207 -16.11 0.26 3.06
CA ALA A 207 -15.49 -0.16 4.32
C ALA A 207 -15.60 0.90 5.44
N ARG A 208 -15.48 2.20 5.13
CA ARG A 208 -15.51 3.29 6.12
C ARG A 208 -16.92 3.76 6.45
N LEU A 209 -17.75 4.04 5.44
CA LEU A 209 -19.01 4.76 5.61
C LEU A 209 -20.20 3.81 5.59
N THR A 210 -20.30 2.93 4.58
CA THR A 210 -21.42 1.97 4.49
C THR A 210 -21.38 0.98 5.64
N ALA A 211 -20.22 0.38 5.92
CA ALA A 211 -20.07 -0.50 7.08
C ALA A 211 -20.40 0.21 8.39
N TYR A 212 -20.05 1.50 8.53
CA TYR A 212 -20.39 2.28 9.72
C TYR A 212 -21.91 2.47 9.86
N GLU A 213 -22.61 2.81 8.77
CA GLU A 213 -24.08 2.91 8.79
C GLU A 213 -24.75 1.57 9.09
N LEU A 214 -24.26 0.48 8.50
CA LEU A 214 -24.79 -0.87 8.72
C LEU A 214 -24.64 -1.30 10.19
N VAL A 215 -23.49 -1.01 10.82
CA VAL A 215 -23.27 -1.30 12.24
C VAL A 215 -24.13 -0.39 13.12
N HIS A 216 -24.16 0.92 12.83
CA HIS A 216 -24.96 1.89 13.57
C HIS A 216 -26.45 1.52 13.57
N ASP A 217 -26.97 1.13 12.41
CA ASP A 217 -28.37 0.75 12.22
C ASP A 217 -28.66 -0.70 12.65
N GLN A 218 -27.65 -1.44 13.13
CA GLN A 218 -27.75 -2.83 13.59
C GLN A 218 -28.26 -3.80 12.52
N LEU A 219 -27.84 -3.58 11.27
CA LEU A 219 -28.20 -4.42 10.14
C LEU A 219 -27.29 -5.67 10.06
N PRO A 220 -27.83 -6.85 9.67
CA PRO A 220 -27.03 -8.06 9.49
C PRO A 220 -26.11 -7.88 8.27
N ALA A 221 -24.85 -7.55 8.52
CA ALA A 221 -23.93 -7.07 7.50
C ALA A 221 -22.56 -7.75 7.51
N THR A 222 -21.96 -7.87 6.32
CA THR A 222 -20.59 -8.36 6.11
C THR A 222 -19.85 -7.49 5.09
N LEU A 223 -18.64 -7.06 5.43
CA LEU A 223 -17.69 -6.43 4.52
C LEU A 223 -16.99 -7.49 3.67
N VAL A 224 -16.86 -7.22 2.37
CA VAL A 224 -16.06 -7.99 1.41
C VAL A 224 -15.12 -7.07 0.63
N LEU A 225 -14.03 -7.60 0.08
CA LEU A 225 -13.15 -6.83 -0.80
C LEU A 225 -13.76 -6.72 -2.21
N ASP A 226 -13.32 -5.72 -2.98
CA ASP A 226 -13.78 -5.57 -4.37
C ASP A 226 -13.34 -6.75 -5.27
N SER A 227 -12.32 -7.52 -4.83
CA SER A 227 -11.84 -8.76 -5.45
C SER A 227 -12.69 -10.01 -5.17
N MET A 228 -13.66 -9.94 -4.24
CA MET A 228 -14.39 -11.11 -3.74
C MET A 228 -15.77 -11.30 -4.39
N VAL A 229 -16.19 -10.43 -5.30
CA VAL A 229 -17.60 -10.34 -5.73
C VAL A 229 -18.07 -11.61 -6.46
N ALA A 230 -17.26 -12.17 -7.37
CA ALA A 230 -17.64 -13.41 -8.05
C ALA A 230 -17.69 -14.62 -7.10
N ALA A 231 -16.71 -14.72 -6.20
CA ALA A 231 -16.71 -15.75 -5.15
C ALA A 231 -17.94 -15.62 -4.24
N LEU A 232 -18.33 -14.38 -3.89
CA LEU A 232 -19.51 -14.09 -3.08
C LEU A 232 -20.79 -14.54 -3.79
N LEU A 233 -20.98 -14.17 -5.05
CA LEU A 233 -22.20 -14.50 -5.81
C LEU A 233 -22.33 -16.01 -6.07
N ARG A 234 -21.19 -16.72 -6.19
CA ARG A 234 -21.17 -18.20 -6.24
C ARG A 234 -21.51 -18.83 -4.89
N ALA A 235 -20.97 -18.31 -3.80
CA ALA A 235 -21.03 -18.95 -2.48
C ALA A 235 -22.25 -18.56 -1.64
N LYS A 236 -22.77 -17.34 -1.82
CA LYS A 236 -23.88 -16.77 -1.06
C LYS A 236 -24.99 -16.47 -2.06
N ASN A 237 -26.18 -17.02 -1.82
CA ASN A 237 -27.36 -16.86 -2.68
C ASN A 237 -27.85 -15.39 -2.69
N ILE A 238 -27.17 -14.51 -3.42
CA ILE A 238 -27.49 -13.08 -3.51
C ILE A 238 -28.73 -12.91 -4.38
N ALA A 239 -29.75 -12.27 -3.83
CA ALA A 239 -31.02 -12.07 -4.51
C ALA A 239 -30.98 -10.90 -5.50
N ALA A 240 -30.24 -9.84 -5.18
CA ALA A 240 -30.06 -8.67 -6.04
C ALA A 240 -28.80 -7.88 -5.66
N VAL A 241 -28.24 -7.19 -6.66
CA VAL A 241 -27.26 -6.13 -6.45
C VAL A 241 -27.97 -4.78 -6.57
N VAL A 242 -27.75 -3.88 -5.60
CA VAL A 242 -28.31 -2.51 -5.63
C VAL A 242 -27.21 -1.50 -5.40
N VAL A 243 -27.01 -0.59 -6.35
CA VAL A 243 -25.98 0.46 -6.32
C VAL A 243 -26.59 1.85 -6.47
N GLY A 244 -25.83 2.90 -6.14
CA GLY A 244 -26.21 4.27 -6.42
C GLY A 244 -25.91 4.69 -7.86
N ALA A 245 -26.08 5.98 -8.16
CA ALA A 245 -25.56 6.60 -9.37
C ALA A 245 -25.03 8.00 -9.06
N ASP A 246 -23.95 8.38 -9.74
CA ASP A 246 -23.51 9.77 -9.82
C ASP A 246 -24.20 10.48 -10.99
N ARG A 247 -24.42 9.76 -12.10
CA ARG A 247 -25.16 10.25 -13.27
C ARG A 247 -25.77 9.11 -14.08
N VAL A 248 -27.00 9.27 -14.52
CA VAL A 248 -27.67 8.36 -15.45
C VAL A 248 -27.95 9.10 -16.76
N ALA A 249 -27.44 8.60 -17.88
CA ALA A 249 -27.69 9.16 -19.21
C ALA A 249 -29.11 8.82 -19.71
N ALA A 250 -29.55 9.47 -20.79
CA ALA A 250 -30.89 9.30 -21.34
C ALA A 250 -31.25 7.87 -21.76
N ASN A 251 -30.26 7.07 -22.20
CA ASN A 251 -30.43 5.65 -22.54
C ASN A 251 -30.38 4.70 -21.31
N GLY A 252 -30.15 5.25 -20.12
CA GLY A 252 -29.99 4.50 -18.87
C GLY A 252 -28.57 4.05 -18.55
N ASP A 253 -27.57 4.35 -19.39
CA ASP A 253 -26.17 4.13 -19.02
C ASP A 253 -25.85 4.91 -17.76
N THR A 254 -25.23 4.23 -16.80
CA THR A 254 -25.05 4.78 -15.45
C THR A 254 -23.58 4.93 -15.14
N ALA A 255 -23.15 6.16 -14.90
CA ALA A 255 -21.87 6.46 -14.27
C ALA A 255 -22.02 6.37 -12.75
N ASN A 256 -21.21 5.53 -12.13
CA ASN A 256 -21.15 5.36 -10.67
C ASN A 256 -19.71 5.02 -10.26
N LYS A 257 -19.45 4.93 -8.95
CA LYS A 257 -18.13 4.62 -8.40
C LYS A 257 -17.45 3.44 -9.11
N ILE A 258 -16.17 3.58 -9.42
CA ILE A 258 -15.35 2.56 -10.07
C ILE A 258 -15.49 1.20 -9.38
N GLY A 259 -15.79 0.16 -10.16
CA GLY A 259 -16.20 -1.16 -9.68
C GLY A 259 -17.66 -1.48 -10.00
N THR A 260 -18.50 -0.49 -10.25
CA THR A 260 -19.93 -0.71 -10.52
C THR A 260 -20.15 -1.51 -11.80
N TYR A 261 -19.48 -1.13 -12.89
CA TYR A 261 -19.55 -1.86 -14.16
C TYR A 261 -19.09 -3.32 -14.01
N GLN A 262 -18.00 -3.52 -13.27
CA GLN A 262 -17.47 -4.85 -12.99
C GLN A 262 -18.47 -5.72 -12.23
N ILE A 263 -19.10 -5.18 -11.19
CA ILE A 263 -20.13 -5.90 -10.43
C ILE A 263 -21.33 -6.24 -11.33
N ALA A 264 -21.74 -5.34 -12.25
CA ALA A 264 -22.84 -5.60 -13.17
C ALA A 264 -22.55 -6.77 -14.14
N VAL A 265 -21.31 -6.86 -14.66
CA VAL A 265 -20.86 -7.99 -15.49
C VAL A 265 -20.90 -9.31 -14.70
N ILE A 266 -20.39 -9.30 -13.47
CA ILE A 266 -20.38 -10.49 -12.61
C ILE A 266 -21.81 -10.89 -12.22
N ALA A 267 -22.67 -9.94 -11.87
CA ALA A 267 -24.08 -10.18 -11.56
C ALA A 267 -24.80 -10.85 -12.75
N ARG A 268 -24.54 -10.37 -13.98
CA ARG A 268 -25.09 -10.96 -15.21
C ARG A 268 -24.61 -12.40 -15.43
N HIS A 269 -23.35 -12.71 -15.12
CA HIS A 269 -22.80 -14.07 -15.22
C HIS A 269 -23.49 -15.05 -14.27
N HIS A 270 -23.89 -14.60 -13.08
CA HIS A 270 -24.57 -15.40 -12.07
C HIS A 270 -26.10 -15.31 -12.11
N ASP A 271 -26.68 -14.67 -13.14
CA ASP A 271 -28.12 -14.40 -13.27
C ASP A 271 -28.73 -13.68 -12.05
N VAL A 272 -27.95 -12.79 -11.43
CA VAL A 272 -28.39 -11.93 -10.32
C VAL A 272 -28.84 -10.57 -10.89
N PRO A 273 -30.07 -10.11 -10.59
CA PRO A 273 -30.55 -8.82 -11.08
C PRO A 273 -29.76 -7.65 -10.49
N PHE A 274 -29.44 -6.68 -11.34
CA PHE A 274 -28.63 -5.51 -11.01
C PHE A 274 -29.46 -4.24 -11.12
N PHE A 275 -29.62 -3.52 -10.00
CA PHE A 275 -30.43 -2.32 -9.91
C PHE A 275 -29.59 -1.08 -9.59
N VAL A 276 -29.96 0.03 -10.22
CA VAL A 276 -29.43 1.37 -9.92
C VAL A 276 -30.50 2.12 -9.14
N ALA A 277 -30.17 2.69 -7.98
CA ALA A 277 -31.08 3.49 -7.16
C ALA A 277 -30.61 4.95 -7.13
N ALA A 278 -31.37 5.83 -7.78
CA ALA A 278 -31.02 7.23 -7.95
C ALA A 278 -32.27 8.11 -8.05
N PRO A 279 -32.27 9.32 -7.47
CA PRO A 279 -33.36 10.26 -7.66
C PRO A 279 -33.43 10.75 -9.11
N LEU A 280 -34.58 11.27 -9.55
CA LEU A 280 -34.72 11.86 -10.88
C LEU A 280 -33.70 12.99 -11.13
N THR A 281 -33.25 13.69 -10.09
CA THR A 281 -32.23 14.75 -10.16
C THR A 281 -30.84 14.24 -10.56
N SER A 282 -30.59 12.92 -10.48
CA SER A 282 -29.36 12.28 -10.97
C SER A 282 -29.46 11.78 -12.41
N ILE A 283 -30.63 11.95 -13.07
CA ILE A 283 -30.87 11.54 -14.45
C ILE A 283 -30.69 12.74 -15.38
N ASP A 284 -29.72 12.64 -16.27
CA ASP A 284 -29.36 13.66 -17.25
C ASP A 284 -29.86 13.25 -18.64
N LEU A 285 -31.07 13.72 -18.99
CA LEU A 285 -31.69 13.44 -20.29
C LEU A 285 -31.03 14.18 -21.46
N GLN A 286 -30.13 15.13 -21.20
CA GLN A 286 -29.39 15.87 -22.24
C GLN A 286 -28.20 15.06 -22.77
N ILE A 287 -27.65 14.16 -21.94
CA ILE A 287 -26.58 13.26 -22.33
C ILE A 287 -27.18 11.99 -22.95
N PRO A 288 -26.91 11.68 -24.23
CA PRO A 288 -27.62 10.59 -24.91
C PRO A 288 -27.17 9.20 -24.46
N SER A 289 -25.89 9.03 -24.11
CA SER A 289 -25.32 7.76 -23.66
C SER A 289 -24.13 7.97 -22.72
N GLY A 290 -23.69 6.89 -22.08
CA GLY A 290 -22.57 6.91 -21.16
C GLY A 290 -21.21 7.24 -21.82
N ASP A 291 -21.08 7.08 -23.13
CA ASP A 291 -19.86 7.42 -23.89
C ASP A 291 -19.58 8.94 -23.90
N HIS A 292 -20.60 9.75 -23.61
CA HIS A 292 -20.48 11.20 -23.50
C HIS A 292 -20.21 11.66 -22.05
N ILE A 293 -20.11 10.73 -21.09
CA ILE A 293 -19.76 11.05 -19.71
C ILE A 293 -18.24 11.07 -19.56
N ILE A 294 -17.70 12.24 -19.21
CA ILE A 294 -16.28 12.39 -18.92
C ILE A 294 -15.98 11.75 -17.56
N ILE A 295 -15.05 10.79 -17.55
CA ILE A 295 -14.64 10.09 -16.33
C ILE A 295 -13.54 10.87 -15.63
N GLU A 296 -13.80 11.27 -14.39
CA GLU A 296 -12.82 11.90 -13.50
C GLU A 296 -11.67 10.92 -13.22
N GLU A 297 -10.44 11.27 -13.61
CA GLU A 297 -9.23 10.58 -13.14
C GLU A 297 -8.61 11.37 -11.98
N ARG A 298 -8.24 10.67 -10.92
CA ARG A 298 -7.73 11.26 -9.67
C ARG A 298 -6.25 10.98 -9.47
N PRO A 299 -5.56 11.72 -8.58
CA PRO A 299 -4.13 11.52 -8.36
C PRO A 299 -3.79 10.09 -7.91
N ASP A 300 -2.70 9.54 -8.43
CA ASP A 300 -2.16 8.21 -8.10
C ASP A 300 -1.96 7.98 -6.61
N ARG A 301 -1.78 9.04 -5.82
CA ARG A 301 -1.61 8.97 -4.36
C ARG A 301 -2.75 8.20 -3.70
N GLU A 302 -3.99 8.38 -4.17
CA GLU A 302 -5.15 7.72 -3.59
C GLU A 302 -5.07 6.19 -3.70
N MET A 303 -4.57 5.68 -4.83
CA MET A 303 -4.34 4.25 -5.02
C MET A 303 -3.08 3.78 -4.28
N THR A 304 -2.00 4.55 -4.41
CA THR A 304 -0.67 4.12 -3.95
C THR A 304 -0.47 4.24 -2.44
N HIS A 305 -1.29 5.01 -1.71
CA HIS A 305 -1.15 5.25 -0.28
C HIS A 305 -2.45 5.00 0.51
N VAL A 306 -2.28 4.74 1.81
CA VAL A 306 -3.32 4.89 2.83
C VAL A 306 -2.75 5.81 3.92
N GLY A 307 -3.35 6.98 4.11
CA GLY A 307 -2.75 8.03 4.95
C GLY A 307 -1.43 8.52 4.34
N GLU A 308 -0.34 8.51 5.11
CA GLU A 308 1.02 8.79 4.60
C GLU A 308 1.77 7.53 4.16
N HIS A 309 1.23 6.35 4.45
CA HIS A 309 1.90 5.10 4.18
C HIS A 309 1.72 4.72 2.71
N ARG A 310 2.80 4.76 1.93
CA ARG A 310 2.80 4.25 0.55
C ARG A 310 2.82 2.73 0.59
N ILE A 311 1.82 2.13 -0.06
CA ILE A 311 1.69 0.69 -0.24
C ILE A 311 2.32 0.27 -1.57
N ALA A 312 2.05 1.01 -2.65
CA ALA A 312 2.50 0.62 -3.98
C ALA A 312 4.01 0.84 -4.16
N ALA A 313 4.66 0.01 -4.97
CA ALA A 313 6.06 0.16 -5.32
C ALA A 313 6.37 1.59 -5.83
N PRO A 314 7.44 2.24 -5.37
CA PRO A 314 7.90 3.50 -5.96
C PRO A 314 8.19 3.32 -7.47
N GLY A 315 7.84 4.30 -8.29
CA GLY A 315 8.10 4.27 -9.74
C GLY A 315 7.01 3.62 -10.61
N ILE A 316 6.04 2.89 -10.03
CA ILE A 316 4.93 2.34 -10.80
C ILE A 316 3.95 3.45 -11.22
N ASN A 317 3.53 3.46 -12.49
CA ASN A 317 2.44 4.32 -12.97
C ASN A 317 1.10 3.80 -12.43
N CYS A 318 0.10 4.65 -12.22
CA CYS A 318 -1.25 4.21 -11.90
C CYS A 318 -2.26 4.69 -12.94
N TRP A 319 -3.40 3.98 -13.01
CA TRP A 319 -4.59 4.46 -13.70
C TRP A 319 -5.72 4.52 -12.69
N ASN A 320 -6.16 5.73 -12.34
CA ASN A 320 -7.08 5.99 -11.23
C ASN A 320 -8.40 6.68 -11.67
N PRO A 321 -9.22 6.05 -12.51
CA PRO A 321 -10.57 6.55 -12.77
C PRO A 321 -11.43 6.45 -11.50
N ALA A 322 -12.08 7.55 -11.12
CA ALA A 322 -12.96 7.59 -9.95
C ALA A 322 -14.33 6.92 -10.23
N PHE A 323 -14.72 6.77 -11.49
CA PHE A 323 -16.01 6.24 -11.91
C PHE A 323 -15.83 5.28 -13.08
N ASP A 324 -16.80 4.40 -13.28
CA ASP A 324 -16.99 3.66 -14.52
C ASP A 324 -18.44 3.82 -15.02
N VAL A 325 -18.66 3.44 -16.28
CA VAL A 325 -19.98 3.48 -16.91
C VAL A 325 -20.49 2.07 -17.05
N THR A 326 -21.58 1.78 -16.36
CA THR A 326 -22.34 0.54 -16.51
C THR A 326 -23.32 0.69 -17.68
N PRO A 327 -23.19 -0.12 -18.75
CA PRO A 327 -24.13 -0.08 -19.86
C PRO A 327 -25.55 -0.45 -19.44
N ALA A 328 -26.54 0.23 -20.01
CA ALA A 328 -27.97 -0.01 -19.81
C ALA A 328 -28.37 -1.48 -20.00
N SER A 329 -27.67 -2.23 -20.87
CA SER A 329 -27.93 -3.66 -21.13
C SER A 329 -27.65 -4.58 -19.94
N LEU A 330 -26.89 -4.13 -18.94
CA LEU A 330 -26.60 -4.87 -17.72
C LEU A 330 -27.51 -4.46 -16.55
N ILE A 331 -28.31 -3.41 -16.72
CA ILE A 331 -29.16 -2.84 -15.67
C ILE A 331 -30.57 -3.42 -15.78
N SER A 332 -31.00 -4.13 -14.74
CA SER A 332 -32.35 -4.72 -14.65
C SER A 332 -33.43 -3.67 -14.40
N GLY A 333 -33.09 -2.57 -13.72
CA GLY A 333 -34.00 -1.44 -13.49
C GLY A 333 -33.34 -0.27 -12.76
N ILE A 334 -33.88 0.92 -13.01
CA ILE A 334 -33.47 2.18 -12.38
C ILE A 334 -34.59 2.60 -11.41
N ILE A 335 -34.30 2.52 -10.11
CA ILE A 335 -35.20 2.80 -9.01
C ILE A 335 -35.11 4.29 -8.66
N THR A 336 -36.24 4.97 -8.73
CA THR A 336 -36.41 6.40 -8.42
C THR A 336 -37.52 6.59 -7.39
N GLU A 337 -37.72 7.82 -6.94
CA GLU A 337 -38.84 8.21 -6.09
C GLU A 337 -40.20 8.05 -6.81
N ARG A 338 -40.21 8.02 -8.15
CA ARG A 338 -41.42 7.88 -8.99
C ARG A 338 -41.72 6.44 -9.42
N GLY A 339 -40.86 5.50 -9.09
CA GLY A 339 -41.03 4.09 -9.45
C GLY A 339 -39.75 3.48 -10.00
N VAL A 340 -39.89 2.32 -10.64
CA VAL A 340 -38.77 1.57 -11.22
C VAL A 340 -38.90 1.56 -12.73
N PHE A 341 -37.90 2.11 -13.40
CA PHE A 341 -37.86 2.25 -14.85
C PHE A 341 -36.94 1.20 -15.48
N SER A 342 -37.35 0.59 -16.58
CA SER A 342 -36.42 -0.14 -17.45
C SER A 342 -35.57 0.87 -18.24
N PRO A 343 -34.24 0.67 -18.40
CA PRO A 343 -33.37 1.60 -19.11
C PRO A 343 -33.91 2.04 -20.49
N GLN A 344 -34.49 1.11 -21.26
CA GLN A 344 -35.00 1.38 -22.61
C GLN A 344 -36.20 2.34 -22.65
N LYS A 345 -36.95 2.44 -21.55
CA LYS A 345 -38.14 3.30 -21.43
C LYS A 345 -37.91 4.55 -20.59
N LEU A 346 -36.70 4.71 -20.05
CA LEU A 346 -36.37 5.77 -19.10
C LEU A 346 -36.71 7.16 -19.65
N LYS A 347 -36.16 7.50 -20.82
CA LYS A 347 -36.40 8.80 -21.46
C LYS A 347 -37.88 9.02 -21.75
N SER A 348 -38.56 8.07 -22.39
CA SER A 348 -39.96 8.23 -22.76
C SER A 348 -40.89 8.40 -21.56
N GLU A 349 -40.68 7.62 -20.49
CA GLU A 349 -41.56 7.65 -19.31
C GLU A 349 -41.30 8.90 -18.45
N ILE A 350 -40.04 9.34 -18.33
CA ILE A 350 -39.72 10.59 -17.63
C ILE A 350 -40.17 11.81 -18.45
N THR A 351 -39.95 11.82 -19.77
CA THR A 351 -40.41 12.92 -20.62
C THR A 351 -41.93 13.05 -20.59
N ALA A 352 -42.69 11.96 -20.67
CA ALA A 352 -44.15 12.00 -20.53
C ALA A 352 -44.60 12.58 -19.17
N PHE A 353 -43.85 12.29 -18.10
CA PHE A 353 -44.09 12.85 -16.78
C PHE A 353 -43.77 14.36 -16.71
N LEU A 354 -42.64 14.80 -17.29
CA LEU A 354 -42.25 16.21 -17.36
C LEU A 354 -43.17 17.02 -18.29
N GLU A 355 -43.66 16.42 -19.37
CA GLU A 355 -44.65 17.03 -20.29
C GLU A 355 -46.00 17.22 -19.60
N ALA A 356 -46.43 16.26 -18.77
CA ALA A 356 -47.61 16.41 -17.94
C ALA A 356 -47.47 17.53 -16.89
N LEU A 357 -46.24 17.82 -16.43
CA LEU A 357 -45.93 18.92 -15.51
C LEU A 357 -45.75 20.28 -16.21
N THR A 358 -45.22 20.31 -17.43
CA THR A 358 -44.99 21.55 -18.20
C THR A 358 -46.25 22.10 -18.86
N TYR A 359 -47.32 21.31 -19.00
CA TYR A 359 -48.66 21.84 -19.32
C TYR A 359 -49.23 22.77 -18.22
N LEU A 360 -48.58 22.81 -17.03
CA LEU A 360 -48.92 23.70 -15.93
C LEU A 360 -47.98 24.91 -15.78
N SER A 361 -46.91 25.02 -16.58
CA SER A 361 -45.90 26.07 -16.42
C SER A 361 -45.03 26.24 -17.68
N ILE A 362 -45.40 27.18 -18.55
CA ILE A 362 -44.60 27.60 -19.72
C ILE A 362 -44.22 29.08 -19.53
N VAL A 363 -43.01 29.45 -20.00
CA VAL A 363 -42.28 30.75 -20.04
C VAL A 363 -41.11 30.69 -19.03
N GLU A 364 -39.80 30.72 -19.33
CA GLU A 364 -39.02 31.32 -20.42
C GLU A 364 -37.57 30.75 -20.45
N VAL A 365 -37.12 30.33 -21.64
CA VAL A 365 -35.83 30.65 -22.30
C VAL A 365 -34.47 30.06 -21.85
N ALA A 366 -33.74 29.67 -22.91
CA ALA A 366 -32.47 28.97 -23.01
C ALA A 366 -31.26 29.88 -23.39
N ASN A 367 -30.05 29.30 -23.25
CA ASN A 367 -28.74 29.59 -23.87
C ASN A 367 -27.81 30.68 -23.27
N THR A 368 -26.61 30.31 -22.76
CA THR A 368 -25.29 30.28 -23.51
C THR A 368 -24.04 30.32 -22.59
N ILE A 369 -23.24 29.23 -22.61
CA ILE A 369 -21.76 28.99 -22.66
C ILE A 369 -20.73 30.12 -22.35
N GLN A 370 -19.75 29.86 -21.44
CA GLN A 370 -18.27 29.81 -21.70
C GLN A 370 -17.39 29.60 -20.42
N GLN A 371 -16.41 28.70 -20.52
CA GLN A 371 -15.30 28.38 -19.58
C GLN A 371 -14.04 29.23 -19.89
N PRO A 372 -13.01 29.43 -19.00
CA PRO A 372 -11.97 28.43 -18.64
C PRO A 372 -11.28 28.54 -17.24
N LEU A 373 -10.24 27.69 -17.04
CA LEU A 373 -9.58 27.11 -15.83
C LEU A 373 -8.43 27.89 -15.09
N ASN A 374 -8.11 27.38 -13.86
CA ASN A 374 -6.82 27.24 -13.10
C ASN A 374 -6.59 28.18 -11.85
N VAL A 375 -5.80 27.89 -10.78
CA VAL A 375 -4.55 27.13 -10.48
C VAL A 375 -4.59 26.59 -9.03
N GLU A 376 -4.39 25.29 -8.72
CA GLU A 376 -3.98 24.85 -7.35
C GLU A 376 -3.25 23.49 -7.32
N THR A 377 -1.98 23.49 -7.71
CA THR A 377 -0.91 22.64 -7.16
C THR A 377 0.41 23.16 -7.71
N ASN A 378 1.42 23.43 -6.88
CA ASN A 378 2.82 23.27 -7.30
C ASN A 378 3.84 23.30 -6.14
N TYR A 379 4.33 22.12 -5.76
CA TYR A 379 5.68 21.92 -5.18
C TYR A 379 6.74 21.76 -6.28
N ARG A 380 6.37 21.91 -7.56
CA ARG A 380 7.29 21.81 -8.71
C ARG A 380 8.43 22.85 -8.67
N ASN A 381 8.24 23.92 -7.92
CA ASN A 381 9.12 25.09 -7.92
C ASN A 381 10.11 25.13 -6.74
N MET A 382 10.32 24.00 -6.03
CA MET A 382 11.21 23.96 -4.87
C MET A 382 12.68 24.19 -5.26
N ARG A 383 13.30 25.25 -4.71
CA ARG A 383 14.72 25.58 -4.87
C ARG A 383 15.43 25.56 -3.52
N LEU A 384 16.72 25.17 -3.51
CA LEU A 384 17.60 25.20 -2.34
C LEU A 384 18.78 26.13 -2.62
N ARG A 385 19.36 26.70 -1.55
CA ARG A 385 20.66 27.37 -1.59
C ARG A 385 21.37 27.28 -0.25
N LEU A 386 22.69 27.50 -0.27
CA LEU A 386 23.50 27.74 0.93
C LEU A 386 23.79 29.24 1.09
N ASN A 387 23.71 29.74 2.31
CA ASN A 387 23.99 31.15 2.61
C ASN A 387 24.97 31.33 3.78
N LYS A 388 26.02 32.14 3.56
CA LYS A 388 27.06 32.49 4.55
C LYS A 388 26.87 33.87 5.20
N SER A 389 26.05 34.76 4.65
CA SER A 389 25.94 36.15 5.13
C SER A 389 24.97 36.27 6.32
N HIS A 390 25.18 37.28 7.18
CA HIS A 390 24.25 37.66 8.24
C HIS A 390 23.13 38.61 7.78
N VAL A 391 23.11 38.99 6.49
CA VAL A 391 22.16 39.95 5.86
C VAL A 391 21.68 39.39 4.53
N ASP A 392 20.40 39.59 4.18
CA ASP A 392 19.83 39.20 2.89
C ASP A 392 20.57 39.87 1.73
N GLY A 393 21.38 39.08 1.02
CA GLY A 393 22.16 39.49 -0.14
C GLY A 393 22.57 38.27 -0.94
N VAL A 394 22.64 38.43 -2.26
CA VAL A 394 23.11 37.38 -3.18
C VAL A 394 24.61 37.21 -2.97
N ASN A 395 25.05 36.03 -2.52
CA ASN A 395 26.48 35.70 -2.51
C ASN A 395 26.93 35.51 -3.96
N GLU A 396 27.90 36.30 -4.43
CA GLU A 396 28.56 36.06 -5.72
C GLU A 396 29.57 34.90 -5.56
N GLY A 397 29.25 33.74 -6.16
CA GLY A 397 30.11 32.54 -6.19
C GLY A 397 29.46 31.27 -5.63
N THR A 398 29.98 30.09 -6.00
CA THR A 398 29.46 28.79 -5.54
C THR A 398 29.82 28.55 -4.08
N VAL A 399 28.87 28.82 -3.18
CA VAL A 399 29.01 28.59 -1.74
C VAL A 399 28.88 27.10 -1.42
N ARG A 400 29.92 26.48 -0.84
CA ARG A 400 29.93 25.05 -0.43
C ARG A 400 29.66 24.78 1.04
N GLU A 401 29.39 25.83 1.81
CA GLU A 401 29.12 25.77 3.24
C GLU A 401 28.18 26.89 3.64
N GLY A 402 27.20 26.63 4.50
CA GLY A 402 26.33 27.67 5.05
C GLY A 402 25.03 27.11 5.59
N ARG A 403 24.13 28.00 6.03
CA ARG A 403 22.77 27.58 6.40
C ARG A 403 22.02 27.11 5.16
N VAL A 404 21.15 26.12 5.33
CA VAL A 404 20.29 25.63 4.25
C VAL A 404 19.03 26.48 4.18
N GLU A 405 18.77 27.06 3.01
CA GLU A 405 17.55 27.83 2.73
C GLU A 405 16.73 27.17 1.62
N VAL A 406 15.40 27.23 1.74
CA VAL A 406 14.43 26.65 0.81
C VAL A 406 13.42 27.69 0.33
N SER A 407 13.00 27.56 -0.94
CA SER A 407 11.94 28.34 -1.58
C SER A 407 10.99 27.39 -2.30
N PHE A 408 9.68 27.69 -2.31
CA PHE A 408 8.64 26.93 -3.03
C PHE A 408 8.03 27.70 -4.21
N ASP A 409 8.52 28.91 -4.47
CA ASP A 409 7.96 29.90 -5.39
C ASP A 409 9.03 30.39 -6.39
N LEU A 410 9.86 29.47 -6.90
CA LEU A 410 10.95 29.76 -7.87
C LEU A 410 12.01 30.75 -7.36
N GLY A 411 12.20 30.88 -6.05
CA GLY A 411 13.22 31.73 -5.44
C GLY A 411 12.77 33.15 -5.13
N GLN A 412 11.46 33.45 -5.21
CA GLN A 412 10.91 34.75 -4.83
C GLN A 412 10.91 34.97 -3.32
N SER A 413 10.73 33.90 -2.53
CA SER A 413 10.86 33.98 -1.07
C SER A 413 11.63 32.79 -0.49
N TRP A 414 12.60 33.07 0.38
CA TRP A 414 13.48 32.08 1.02
C TRP A 414 13.18 31.95 2.51
N GLY A 415 13.46 30.78 3.08
CA GLY A 415 13.34 30.52 4.51
C GLY A 415 14.15 29.31 4.94
N THR A 416 14.24 29.06 6.24
CA THR A 416 15.20 28.12 6.82
C THR A 416 14.59 26.75 7.10
N ILE A 417 15.45 25.75 7.30
CA ILE A 417 15.08 24.39 7.72
C ILE A 417 15.40 24.21 9.20
N CYS A 418 14.43 23.70 9.98
CA CYS A 418 14.67 23.39 11.40
C CYS A 418 15.80 22.38 11.58
N GLY A 419 16.79 22.74 12.40
CA GLY A 419 17.96 21.92 12.66
C GLY A 419 17.71 20.77 13.65
N THR A 420 16.53 20.69 14.27
CA THR A 420 16.22 19.62 15.23
C THR A 420 16.24 18.25 14.53
N TYR A 421 17.07 17.31 14.98
CA TYR A 421 17.34 16.02 14.31
C TYR A 421 18.04 16.11 12.93
N TRP A 422 18.54 17.28 12.54
CA TRP A 422 19.34 17.44 11.32
C TRP A 422 20.63 16.63 11.42
N SER A 423 20.85 15.73 10.46
CA SER A 423 21.93 14.75 10.44
C SER A 423 22.68 14.75 9.11
N PHE A 424 23.64 13.83 8.96
CA PHE A 424 24.38 13.64 7.71
C PHE A 424 23.49 13.17 6.56
N ARG A 425 22.36 12.53 6.86
CA ARG A 425 21.43 12.04 5.84
C ARG A 425 20.74 13.18 5.11
N GLU A 426 20.16 14.15 5.82
CA GLU A 426 19.56 15.32 5.18
C GLU A 426 20.61 16.19 4.49
N ALA A 427 21.76 16.34 5.13
CA ALA A 427 22.88 17.10 4.59
C ALA A 427 23.40 16.50 3.26
N ASN A 428 23.52 15.17 3.16
CA ASN A 428 23.95 14.48 1.93
C ASN A 428 22.98 14.71 0.77
N VAL A 429 21.69 14.75 1.06
CA VAL A 429 20.65 15.06 0.07
C VAL A 429 20.76 16.51 -0.39
N VAL A 430 21.01 17.47 0.52
CA VAL A 430 21.24 18.87 0.14
C VAL A 430 22.45 19.01 -0.77
N CYS A 431 23.58 18.41 -0.40
CA CYS A 431 24.81 18.52 -1.19
C CYS A 431 24.65 17.94 -2.59
N ARG A 432 23.97 16.79 -2.72
CA ARG A 432 23.72 16.18 -4.04
C ARG A 432 22.67 16.96 -4.83
N GLN A 433 21.60 17.43 -4.20
CA GLN A 433 20.57 18.25 -4.84
C GLN A 433 21.13 19.57 -5.39
N LEU A 434 22.11 20.16 -4.70
CA LEU A 434 22.82 21.36 -5.15
C LEU A 434 23.96 21.06 -6.13
N ASN A 435 24.18 19.79 -6.47
CA ASN A 435 25.29 19.32 -7.29
C ASN A 435 26.68 19.73 -6.74
N LEU A 436 26.83 19.69 -5.41
CA LEU A 436 28.05 20.02 -4.66
C LEU A 436 28.78 18.79 -4.12
N GLY A 437 28.28 17.58 -4.44
CA GLY A 437 28.79 16.30 -3.96
C GLY A 437 28.09 15.81 -2.69
N TYR A 438 28.86 15.44 -1.67
CA TYR A 438 28.41 14.82 -0.42
C TYR A 438 28.64 15.74 0.78
N ALA A 439 27.89 15.53 1.86
CA ALA A 439 28.05 16.25 3.11
C ALA A 439 29.19 15.66 3.95
N VAL A 440 30.22 16.47 4.17
CA VAL A 440 31.37 16.11 5.03
C VAL A 440 31.27 16.72 6.42
N SER A 441 30.40 17.71 6.59
CA SER A 441 30.06 18.23 7.91
C SER A 441 28.64 18.79 7.89
N THR A 442 27.97 18.63 9.02
CA THR A 442 26.62 19.12 9.28
C THR A 442 26.54 19.60 10.72
N ALA A 443 25.78 20.65 10.99
CA ALA A 443 25.67 21.21 12.33
C ALA A 443 24.27 21.79 12.59
N GLN A 444 23.95 21.88 13.89
CA GLN A 444 22.74 22.52 14.41
C GLN A 444 23.17 23.82 15.12
N SER A 445 23.38 24.92 14.36
CA SER A 445 24.07 26.11 14.86
C SER A 445 23.42 27.45 14.46
N LEU A 446 23.59 28.48 15.29
CA LEU A 446 23.24 29.87 15.00
C LEU A 446 24.38 30.68 14.37
N THR A 447 25.53 30.06 14.09
CA THR A 447 26.71 30.76 13.53
C THR A 447 26.39 31.61 12.31
N TYR A 448 25.35 31.26 11.55
CA TYR A 448 24.95 31.98 10.35
C TYR A 448 23.67 32.83 10.52
N GLY A 449 23.01 32.90 11.68
CA GLY A 449 21.78 33.68 11.90
C GLY A 449 20.79 33.01 12.88
N ASP A 450 19.56 33.55 13.02
CA ASP A 450 18.50 32.99 13.87
C ASP A 450 17.15 32.84 13.16
N SER A 451 16.23 32.12 13.82
CA SER A 451 14.88 31.81 13.30
C SER A 451 13.88 32.98 13.38
N LYS A 452 14.18 34.03 14.15
CA LYS A 452 13.34 35.25 14.26
C LYS A 452 13.54 36.14 13.04
N ARG A 453 14.77 36.19 12.52
CA ARG A 453 15.11 36.92 11.30
C ARG A 453 14.78 36.13 10.03
N TYR A 454 14.84 34.80 10.07
CA TYR A 454 14.57 33.92 8.93
C TYR A 454 13.56 32.82 9.29
N PRO A 455 12.26 32.99 8.99
CA PRO A 455 11.22 32.07 9.46
C PRO A 455 11.36 30.67 8.86
N TRP A 456 10.97 29.66 9.64
CA TRP A 456 10.95 28.26 9.22
C TRP A 456 10.04 28.07 8.02
N LYS A 457 10.58 27.58 6.90
CA LYS A 457 9.79 27.15 5.74
C LYS A 457 9.69 25.63 5.60
N MET A 458 10.57 24.91 6.30
CA MET A 458 10.60 23.45 6.28
C MET A 458 10.99 22.91 7.65
N VAL A 459 10.22 21.95 8.14
CA VAL A 459 10.42 21.27 9.42
C VAL A 459 10.19 19.77 9.21
N GLY A 460 10.67 18.93 10.12
CA GLY A 460 10.30 17.52 10.13
C GLY A 460 10.90 16.68 9.02
N THR A 461 12.01 17.09 8.42
CA THR A 461 12.62 16.36 7.29
C THR A 461 13.59 15.32 7.82
N LEU A 462 13.31 14.05 7.54
CA LEU A 462 14.14 12.90 7.85
C LEU A 462 14.45 12.16 6.55
N CYS A 463 15.69 12.18 6.14
CA CYS A 463 16.19 11.53 4.94
C CYS A 463 16.84 10.18 5.31
N ARG A 464 16.90 9.28 4.35
CA ARG A 464 17.74 8.08 4.36
C ARG A 464 19.17 8.41 3.95
N GLY A 465 19.37 9.53 3.24
CA GLY A 465 20.66 10.04 2.81
C GLY A 465 20.94 9.83 1.32
N THR A 466 20.12 9.02 0.63
CA THR A 466 20.26 8.63 -0.78
C THR A 466 19.24 9.30 -1.71
N GLU A 467 18.28 10.03 -1.17
CA GLU A 467 17.27 10.80 -1.90
C GLU A 467 17.87 11.83 -2.87
N ALA A 468 17.22 12.08 -4.01
CA ALA A 468 17.73 13.06 -4.99
C ALA A 468 17.48 14.51 -4.57
N SER A 469 16.47 14.76 -3.73
CA SER A 469 16.12 16.07 -3.22
C SER A 469 15.51 15.97 -1.82
N LEU A 470 15.65 17.03 -1.00
CA LEU A 470 15.00 17.12 0.32
C LEU A 470 13.47 16.98 0.25
N ARG A 471 12.85 17.12 -0.94
CA ARG A 471 11.42 16.86 -1.15
C ARG A 471 11.05 15.38 -1.08
N ASP A 472 12.03 14.50 -1.32
CA ASP A 472 11.87 13.05 -1.43
C ASP A 472 12.14 12.34 -0.08
N CYS A 473 12.62 13.10 0.92
CA CYS A 473 12.85 12.61 2.27
C CYS A 473 11.54 12.42 3.04
N PHE A 474 11.53 11.43 3.94
CA PHE A 474 10.44 11.18 4.87
C PHE A 474 10.17 12.43 5.73
N ARG A 475 8.88 12.69 6.04
CA ARG A 475 8.50 13.79 6.92
C ARG A 475 7.83 13.28 8.17
N GLU A 476 8.43 13.52 9.31
CA GLU A 476 7.92 13.08 10.60
C GLU A 476 6.67 13.89 10.99
N LYS A 477 5.55 13.20 11.18
CA LYS A 477 4.27 13.85 11.52
C LYS A 477 4.17 14.30 12.98
N ASP A 478 4.92 13.67 13.88
CA ASP A 478 4.97 14.03 15.30
C ASP A 478 6.17 14.91 15.66
N TYR A 479 6.73 15.60 14.65
CA TYR A 479 7.90 16.45 14.82
C TYR A 479 7.62 17.51 15.90
N PRO A 480 8.52 17.70 16.89
CA PRO A 480 8.11 18.29 18.15
C PRO A 480 7.59 19.73 17.99
N LYS A 481 6.70 20.15 18.89
CA LYS A 481 6.30 21.56 19.10
C LYS A 481 7.47 22.52 19.39
N PHE A 482 8.71 22.05 19.39
CA PHE A 482 9.94 22.76 19.73
C PHE A 482 10.59 23.51 18.56
N CYS A 483 10.11 23.44 17.31
CA CYS A 483 10.57 24.33 16.22
C CYS A 483 9.73 25.61 16.13
N ASP A 484 9.72 26.37 17.22
CA ASP A 484 9.03 27.65 17.35
C ASP A 484 10.02 28.83 17.34
N SER A 485 9.56 30.04 17.67
CA SER A 485 10.38 31.26 17.74
C SER A 485 11.44 31.26 18.87
N SER A 486 11.47 30.23 19.72
CA SER A 486 12.44 30.02 20.79
C SER A 486 13.56 29.03 20.42
N ASN A 487 13.42 28.29 19.31
CA ASN A 487 14.41 27.31 18.87
C ASN A 487 15.68 27.96 18.32
N THR A 488 16.83 27.55 18.85
CA THR A 488 18.17 28.05 18.54
C THR A 488 18.98 27.15 17.59
N LYS A 489 18.34 26.23 16.84
CA LYS A 489 19.05 25.23 16.03
C LYS A 489 18.68 25.31 14.55
N LEU A 490 19.53 25.91 13.71
CA LEU A 490 19.38 25.94 12.24
C LEU A 490 20.13 24.78 11.57
N ALA A 491 19.61 24.28 10.45
CA ALA A 491 20.32 23.33 9.58
C ALA A 491 21.50 23.99 8.84
N VAL A 492 22.71 23.50 9.09
CA VAL A 492 23.95 23.96 8.44
C VAL A 492 24.64 22.76 7.79
N VAL A 493 25.18 22.94 6.58
CA VAL A 493 25.90 21.89 5.86
C VAL A 493 27.18 22.42 5.20
N ARG A 494 28.18 21.55 5.09
CA ARG A 494 29.38 21.71 4.25
C ARG A 494 29.53 20.54 3.28
N CYS A 495 29.64 20.85 1.99
CA CYS A 495 29.68 19.88 0.91
C CYS A 495 31.08 19.71 0.30
N VAL A 496 31.41 18.50 -0.16
CA VAL A 496 32.65 18.12 -0.87
C VAL A 496 32.34 17.14 -2.00
N GLU A 497 33.15 17.12 -3.06
CA GLU A 497 32.92 16.24 -4.21
C GLU A 497 33.25 14.76 -3.97
N LYS A 498 34.17 14.48 -3.05
CA LYS A 498 34.66 13.12 -2.76
C LYS A 498 34.44 12.81 -1.29
N LEU A 499 33.97 11.60 -0.99
CA LEU A 499 33.72 11.13 0.37
C LEU A 499 34.01 9.62 0.46
N SER A 500 34.19 9.11 1.68
CA SER A 500 34.37 7.70 1.98
C SER A 500 33.07 6.89 1.89
N ASP A 501 33.16 5.57 1.76
CA ASP A 501 32.03 4.63 1.76
C ASP A 501 32.47 3.32 2.43
N LEU A 502 31.96 3.00 3.62
CA LEU A 502 32.36 1.79 4.33
C LEU A 502 31.55 0.58 3.85
N ASN A 503 32.23 -0.54 3.68
CA ASN A 503 31.60 -1.81 3.33
C ASN A 503 32.01 -2.88 4.33
N LEU A 504 31.02 -3.63 4.85
CA LEU A 504 31.24 -4.68 5.82
C LEU A 504 31.65 -6.02 5.18
N ASP A 505 32.80 -6.51 5.65
CA ASP A 505 33.41 -7.82 5.45
C ASP A 505 32.65 -9.04 6.01
N LEU A 506 31.65 -9.56 5.30
CA LEU A 506 30.84 -10.69 5.78
C LEU A 506 31.65 -11.97 6.06
N ALA A 507 32.59 -12.33 5.18
CA ALA A 507 33.33 -13.58 5.31
C ALA A 507 34.30 -13.51 6.49
N VAL A 508 34.93 -12.36 6.73
CA VAL A 508 35.81 -12.15 7.88
C VAL A 508 35.03 -12.25 9.19
N THR A 509 33.83 -11.67 9.26
CA THR A 509 32.97 -11.77 10.45
C THR A 509 32.51 -13.20 10.71
N GLU A 510 32.08 -13.92 9.69
CA GLU A 510 31.64 -15.31 9.80
C GLU A 510 32.80 -16.25 10.23
N MET A 511 33.94 -16.19 9.56
CA MET A 511 35.05 -17.14 9.74
C MET A 511 35.87 -16.94 11.02
N SER A 512 35.80 -15.75 11.64
CA SER A 512 36.60 -15.44 12.82
C SER A 512 35.83 -15.55 14.14
N ALA A 513 34.55 -15.91 14.09
CA ALA A 513 33.70 -15.97 15.27
C ALA A 513 34.05 -17.17 16.18
N PHE A 514 34.24 -16.93 17.48
CA PHE A 514 34.39 -17.98 18.50
C PHE A 514 33.94 -17.50 19.88
N LEU A 515 33.65 -18.45 20.78
CA LEU A 515 33.30 -18.14 22.17
C LEU A 515 34.54 -18.14 23.06
N ASP A 516 34.73 -17.10 23.84
CA ASP A 516 35.78 -16.99 24.87
C ASP A 516 35.16 -16.89 26.26
N THR A 517 35.81 -17.45 27.28
CA THR A 517 35.35 -17.37 28.68
C THR A 517 36.40 -16.68 29.51
N ARG A 518 36.02 -15.60 30.20
CA ARG A 518 36.94 -14.80 31.03
C ARG A 518 36.31 -14.43 32.37
N PRO A 519 37.05 -14.47 33.49
CA PRO A 519 36.56 -13.94 34.75
C PRO A 519 36.43 -12.41 34.66
N LEU A 520 35.46 -11.83 35.38
CA LEU A 520 35.24 -10.37 35.42
C LEU A 520 36.50 -9.59 35.84
N SER A 521 37.34 -10.16 36.70
CA SER A 521 38.62 -9.59 37.14
C SER A 521 39.60 -9.35 35.98
N ASN A 522 39.46 -10.07 34.87
CA ASN A 522 40.25 -9.88 33.64
C ASN A 522 39.57 -8.93 32.63
N LEU A 523 38.38 -8.40 32.92
CA LEU A 523 37.58 -7.59 31.99
C LEU A 523 37.44 -6.13 32.45
N THR A 524 38.35 -5.66 33.31
CA THR A 524 38.31 -4.29 33.88
C THR A 524 38.17 -3.22 32.80
N CYS A 525 38.93 -3.32 31.71
CA CYS A 525 38.90 -2.36 30.62
C CYS A 525 37.61 -2.41 29.80
N ALA A 526 37.10 -3.61 29.52
CA ALA A 526 35.80 -3.79 28.89
C ALA A 526 34.64 -3.28 29.75
N MET A 527 34.81 -3.27 31.08
CA MET A 527 33.85 -2.66 31.98
C MET A 527 33.92 -1.13 31.96
N GLU A 528 35.11 -0.55 31.93
CA GLU A 528 35.28 0.90 31.74
C GLU A 528 34.64 1.36 30.42
N GLU A 529 34.80 0.60 29.34
CA GLU A 529 34.21 0.86 28.02
C GLU A 529 32.74 0.41 27.86
N LYS A 530 32.09 -0.11 28.92
CA LYS A 530 30.67 -0.54 28.91
C LYS A 530 30.31 -1.66 27.92
N CYS A 531 31.19 -2.63 27.71
CA CYS A 531 31.06 -3.67 26.69
C CYS A 531 30.52 -5.03 27.18
N LEU A 532 30.02 -5.10 28.42
CA LEU A 532 29.45 -6.31 29.00
C LEU A 532 27.95 -6.19 29.20
N ALA A 533 27.27 -7.30 29.47
CA ALA A 533 25.85 -7.25 29.77
C ALA A 533 25.61 -6.53 31.13
N PRO A 534 24.45 -5.86 31.32
CA PRO A 534 24.20 -5.02 32.49
C PRO A 534 24.45 -5.69 33.85
N ASP A 535 24.15 -6.98 33.98
CA ASP A 535 24.34 -7.75 35.21
C ASP A 535 25.81 -7.86 35.64
N ALA A 536 26.76 -7.81 34.68
CA ALA A 536 28.20 -7.84 34.97
C ALA A 536 28.64 -6.65 35.86
N TYR A 537 28.01 -5.48 35.69
CA TYR A 537 28.32 -4.27 36.45
C TYR A 537 27.77 -4.32 37.87
N GLU A 538 26.64 -4.99 38.06
CA GLU A 538 26.00 -5.16 39.36
C GLU A 538 26.77 -6.16 40.23
N ILE A 539 27.18 -7.30 39.65
CA ILE A 539 27.75 -8.39 40.43
C ILE A 539 29.24 -8.23 40.74
N ARG A 540 29.99 -7.39 39.99
CA ARG A 540 31.46 -7.25 40.11
C ARG A 540 31.97 -7.05 41.54
N THR A 541 31.28 -6.24 42.35
CA THR A 541 31.71 -5.94 43.72
C THR A 541 31.55 -7.12 44.66
N SER A 542 30.57 -7.99 44.39
CA SER A 542 30.24 -9.17 45.19
C SER A 542 30.89 -10.46 44.67
N GLN A 543 31.15 -10.55 43.35
CA GLN A 543 31.66 -11.72 42.64
C GLN A 543 32.64 -11.29 41.55
N PRO A 544 33.84 -10.79 41.93
CA PRO A 544 34.82 -10.25 40.97
C PRO A 544 35.40 -11.31 40.02
N ASP A 545 35.30 -12.60 40.33
CA ASP A 545 35.80 -13.69 39.50
C ASP A 545 34.70 -14.45 38.75
N ALA A 546 33.49 -13.90 38.68
CA ALA A 546 32.40 -14.52 37.90
C ALA A 546 32.79 -14.63 36.42
N GLU A 547 32.60 -15.81 35.83
CA GLU A 547 32.93 -16.07 34.43
C GLU A 547 31.91 -15.41 33.49
N ARG A 548 32.40 -14.72 32.46
CA ARG A 548 31.62 -14.17 31.35
C ARG A 548 31.93 -14.90 30.05
N LYS A 549 30.90 -15.15 29.24
CA LYS A 549 30.99 -15.77 27.92
C LYS A 549 30.87 -14.72 26.83
N LEU A 550 31.92 -14.56 26.05
CA LEU A 550 32.07 -13.50 25.06
C LEU A 550 32.11 -14.10 23.66
N LEU A 551 31.12 -13.80 22.83
CA LEU A 551 31.15 -14.14 21.41
C LEU A 551 32.07 -13.15 20.70
N ARG A 552 33.32 -13.55 20.48
CA ARG A 552 34.34 -12.76 19.76
C ARG A 552 34.21 -13.00 18.26
N PHE A 553 34.37 -11.96 17.46
CA PHE A 553 34.44 -12.05 16.00
C PHE A 553 35.11 -10.79 15.45
N SER A 554 35.76 -10.90 14.30
CA SER A 554 36.41 -9.76 13.67
C SER A 554 35.43 -8.96 12.82
N THR A 555 35.63 -7.65 12.78
CA THR A 555 34.90 -6.75 11.89
C THR A 555 35.89 -6.10 10.95
N ARG A 556 35.71 -6.31 9.64
CA ARG A 556 36.52 -5.65 8.59
C ARG A 556 35.69 -4.59 7.88
N ALA A 557 36.11 -3.34 8.03
CA ALA A 557 35.51 -2.19 7.37
C ALA A 557 36.41 -1.74 6.22
N GLU A 558 35.98 -1.96 4.98
CA GLU A 558 36.71 -1.52 3.78
C GLU A 558 36.19 -0.16 3.31
N ASN A 559 37.09 0.78 3.01
CA ASN A 559 36.70 2.04 2.39
C ASN A 559 36.66 1.90 0.86
N MET A 560 35.44 1.78 0.34
CA MET A 560 35.11 1.67 -1.08
C MET A 560 34.82 3.02 -1.74
N GLY A 561 34.93 4.11 -1.00
CA GLY A 561 34.60 5.46 -1.46
C GLY A 561 35.65 6.07 -2.37
N THR A 562 35.57 7.39 -2.53
CA THR A 562 36.45 8.19 -3.39
C THR A 562 37.38 9.14 -2.64
N ALA A 563 37.27 9.18 -1.30
CA ALA A 563 38.16 9.86 -0.39
C ALA A 563 38.40 9.02 0.87
N ASP A 564 39.47 9.34 1.59
CA ASP A 564 39.83 8.61 2.80
C ASP A 564 38.79 8.83 3.90
N PHE A 565 38.50 7.77 4.66
CA PHE A 565 37.66 7.85 5.85
C PHE A 565 38.49 8.44 6.99
N ASN A 566 38.09 9.59 7.54
CA ASN A 566 38.85 10.26 8.60
C ASN A 566 37.92 10.69 9.76
N PRO A 567 38.05 10.10 10.95
CA PRO A 567 37.22 10.39 12.12
C PRO A 567 37.62 11.72 12.80
N TYR A 568 36.92 12.80 12.42
CA TYR A 568 36.93 14.17 12.99
C TYR A 568 38.29 14.90 13.15
N ALA A 569 38.36 16.15 12.66
CA ALA A 569 39.59 16.97 12.61
C ALA A 569 40.06 17.63 13.93
N ASN A 570 39.34 17.48 15.05
CA ASN A 570 39.70 18.12 16.32
C ASN A 570 40.20 17.09 17.34
N TYR A 571 41.51 16.89 17.39
CA TYR A 571 42.22 15.98 18.31
C TYR A 571 41.93 16.25 19.79
N ALA A 572 41.44 17.43 20.16
CA ALA A 572 41.04 17.75 21.53
C ALA A 572 39.81 16.97 22.03
N ASN A 573 39.01 16.43 21.11
CA ASN A 573 37.81 15.63 21.45
C ASN A 573 38.10 14.13 21.47
N TRP A 574 39.32 13.71 21.10
CA TRP A 574 39.70 12.32 21.18
C TRP A 574 39.82 11.92 22.64
N GLN A 575 39.24 10.77 23.00
CA GLN A 575 39.29 10.29 24.37
C GLN A 575 40.51 9.40 24.53
N TRP A 576 41.42 9.79 25.43
CA TRP A 576 42.52 8.91 25.85
C TRP A 576 41.96 7.81 26.72
N HIS A 577 42.28 6.57 26.41
CA HIS A 577 41.86 5.44 27.22
C HIS A 577 43.08 4.80 27.89
N GLN A 578 43.08 4.81 29.22
CA GLN A 578 44.25 4.41 30.02
C GLN A 578 44.58 2.92 29.85
N CYS A 579 43.59 2.09 29.58
CA CYS A 579 43.75 0.64 29.46
C CYS A 579 44.61 0.18 28.28
N HIS A 580 44.68 0.96 27.20
CA HIS A 580 45.42 0.59 25.99
C HIS A 580 46.18 1.76 25.37
N GLU A 581 46.42 2.80 26.18
CA GLU A 581 47.36 3.91 25.98
C GLU A 581 47.32 4.55 24.59
N HIS A 582 46.11 4.73 24.04
CA HIS A 582 45.90 5.52 22.84
C HIS A 582 44.55 6.23 22.83
N TYR A 583 44.38 7.09 21.84
CA TYR A 583 43.19 7.90 21.63
C TYR A 583 42.15 7.17 20.77
N HIS A 584 40.91 7.15 21.24
CA HIS A 584 39.73 6.81 20.43
C HIS A 584 39.21 8.05 19.71
N SER A 585 39.00 7.92 18.40
CA SER A 585 38.53 9.01 17.53
C SER A 585 37.00 9.07 17.38
N MET A 586 36.27 8.05 17.85
CA MET A 586 34.81 7.92 17.92
C MET A 586 34.39 6.99 19.07
N GLU A 587 33.29 7.31 19.75
CA GLU A 587 32.72 6.49 20.83
C GLU A 587 32.05 5.20 20.34
N THR A 588 31.47 5.17 19.13
CA THR A 588 30.85 3.96 18.55
C THR A 588 31.12 3.91 17.05
N PHE A 589 31.97 2.98 16.64
CA PHE A 589 32.29 2.71 15.25
C PHE A 589 31.44 1.56 14.67
N ALA A 590 31.15 0.53 15.48
CA ALA A 590 30.32 -0.59 15.10
C ALA A 590 29.39 -1.04 16.24
N THR A 591 28.22 -1.55 15.90
CA THR A 591 27.27 -2.19 16.85
C THR A 591 27.01 -3.63 16.47
N PHE A 592 26.73 -4.43 17.49
CA PHE A 592 26.48 -5.86 17.38
C PHE A 592 25.25 -6.21 18.21
N ASP A 593 24.18 -6.69 17.58
CA ASP A 593 22.93 -7.04 18.26
C ASP A 593 22.58 -8.52 18.05
N ILE A 594 22.09 -9.19 19.09
CA ILE A 594 21.52 -10.53 19.00
C ILE A 594 20.00 -10.46 19.09
N TYR A 595 19.30 -11.09 18.15
CA TYR A 595 17.85 -11.26 18.16
C TYR A 595 17.47 -12.74 18.25
N ASP A 596 16.31 -13.05 18.80
CA ASP A 596 15.72 -14.39 18.67
C ASP A 596 15.09 -14.60 17.28
N ARG A 597 14.60 -15.82 17.01
CA ARG A 597 13.91 -16.15 15.73
C ARG A 597 12.62 -15.35 15.50
N HIS A 598 12.13 -14.59 16.48
CA HIS A 598 10.99 -13.68 16.37
C HIS A 598 11.42 -12.20 16.26
N TYR A 599 12.71 -11.93 16.05
CA TYR A 599 13.30 -10.58 15.97
C TYR A 599 13.19 -9.74 17.24
N LYS A 600 13.12 -10.38 18.42
CA LYS A 600 13.23 -9.67 19.70
C LYS A 600 14.70 -9.65 20.14
N LYS A 601 15.23 -8.45 20.42
CA LYS A 601 16.62 -8.26 20.87
C LYS A 601 16.86 -8.95 22.23
N GLN A 602 17.95 -9.70 22.32
CA GLN A 602 18.34 -10.52 23.48
C GLN A 602 19.68 -10.09 24.10
N ALA A 603 20.61 -9.59 23.28
CA ALA A 603 21.89 -9.06 23.73
C ALA A 603 22.36 -7.96 22.78
N GLU A 604 23.20 -7.07 23.28
CA GLU A 604 23.81 -5.98 22.51
C GLU A 604 25.25 -5.75 22.94
N GLY A 605 26.05 -5.24 22.00
CA GLY A 605 27.45 -4.92 22.16
C GLY A 605 27.83 -3.83 21.17
N HIS A 606 28.94 -3.17 21.42
CA HIS A 606 29.43 -2.11 20.56
C HIS A 606 30.95 -2.08 20.59
N LYS A 607 31.54 -1.49 19.54
CA LYS A 607 32.96 -1.22 19.46
C LYS A 607 33.18 0.27 19.23
N ALA A 608 33.80 0.94 20.19
CA ALA A 608 34.38 2.27 19.99
C ALA A 608 35.47 2.19 18.91
N SER A 609 35.79 3.30 18.23
CA SER A 609 36.89 3.28 17.26
C SER A 609 38.22 3.10 18.00
N PHE A 610 38.62 1.84 18.19
CA PHE A 610 40.02 1.48 18.36
C PHE A 610 40.78 2.07 17.18
N CYS A 611 41.88 2.74 17.45
CA CYS A 611 42.75 3.42 16.50
C CYS A 611 42.51 3.14 15.00
N LEU A 612 41.71 3.97 14.31
CA LEU A 612 41.35 3.73 12.91
C LEU A 612 42.60 3.79 12.03
N ARG A 613 42.97 2.68 11.38
CA ARG A 613 44.22 2.56 10.63
C ARG A 613 44.10 1.67 9.40
N ASP A 614 45.03 1.85 8.47
CA ASP A 614 45.16 0.98 7.30
C ASP A 614 45.81 -0.36 7.69
N THR A 615 45.01 -1.31 8.17
CA THR A 615 45.50 -2.67 8.51
C THR A 615 45.89 -3.49 7.28
N GLY A 616 45.30 -3.17 6.13
CA GLY A 616 45.62 -3.75 4.84
C GLY A 616 45.02 -2.94 3.70
N CYS A 617 45.55 -3.14 2.50
CA CYS A 617 45.13 -2.43 1.30
C CYS A 617 45.09 -3.34 0.09
N ARG A 618 44.30 -2.97 -0.92
CA ARG A 618 44.34 -3.60 -2.23
C ARG A 618 45.72 -3.41 -2.87
N THR A 619 46.11 -4.36 -3.71
CA THR A 619 47.40 -4.34 -4.41
C THR A 619 47.61 -3.03 -5.16
N GLY A 620 48.78 -2.39 -4.97
CA GLY A 620 49.13 -1.12 -5.60
C GLY A 620 48.67 0.14 -4.85
N ILE A 621 47.97 0.01 -3.72
CA ILE A 621 47.61 1.13 -2.85
C ILE A 621 48.57 1.19 -1.66
N THR A 622 49.16 2.37 -1.42
CA THR A 622 50.06 2.60 -0.29
C THR A 622 49.25 3.02 0.95
N PRO A 623 49.36 2.31 2.10
CA PRO A 623 48.69 2.70 3.34
C PRO A 623 49.22 4.05 3.84
N ARG A 624 48.34 4.88 4.42
CA ARG A 624 48.66 6.24 4.88
C ARG A 624 48.35 6.49 6.35
N TYR A 625 47.36 5.81 6.92
CA TYR A 625 46.92 6.02 8.29
C TYR A 625 47.48 4.96 9.24
N THR A 626 47.90 5.40 10.42
CA THR A 626 48.49 4.53 11.44
C THR A 626 47.87 4.83 12.79
N CYS A 627 48.21 4.03 13.80
CA CYS A 627 47.77 4.30 15.15
C CYS A 627 48.65 5.38 15.83
N GLY A 628 48.60 6.60 15.34
CA GLY A 628 49.36 7.75 15.87
C GLY A 628 48.45 8.80 16.50
N ASN A 629 49.03 9.65 17.37
CA ASN A 629 48.29 10.67 18.13
C ASN A 629 47.59 11.76 17.28
N VAL A 630 47.92 11.86 15.98
CA VAL A 630 47.39 12.91 15.08
C VAL A 630 47.02 12.41 13.68
N THR A 631 46.99 11.10 13.39
CA THR A 631 46.74 10.60 12.02
C THR A 631 46.00 9.24 11.97
N GLN A 632 44.71 9.23 12.31
CA GLN A 632 43.84 8.04 12.17
C GLN A 632 42.92 8.15 10.94
N GLY A 633 42.56 7.02 10.34
CA GLY A 633 41.68 6.94 9.17
C GLY A 633 41.81 5.63 8.37
N ILE A 634 41.05 5.53 7.28
CA ILE A 634 41.10 4.42 6.33
C ILE A 634 41.25 4.99 4.91
N THR A 635 42.40 4.75 4.30
CA THR A 635 42.71 5.14 2.92
C THR A 635 41.72 4.50 1.93
N VAL A 636 41.37 5.21 0.86
CA VAL A 636 40.55 4.63 -0.23
C VAL A 636 41.16 3.32 -0.73
N GLY A 637 40.36 2.24 -0.75
CA GLY A 637 40.79 0.90 -1.14
C GLY A 637 41.65 0.17 -0.09
N CYS A 638 41.74 0.72 1.12
CA CYS A 638 42.25 0.05 2.31
C CYS A 638 41.10 -0.31 3.27
N TRP A 639 41.41 -1.13 4.26
CA TRP A 639 40.47 -1.55 5.29
C TRP A 639 41.10 -1.51 6.68
N ASP A 640 40.24 -1.31 7.67
CA ASP A 640 40.58 -1.56 9.06
C ASP A 640 39.93 -2.86 9.53
N THR A 641 40.69 -3.66 10.27
CA THR A 641 40.24 -4.95 10.78
C THR A 641 40.36 -4.94 12.29
N TYR A 642 39.20 -4.80 12.91
CA TYR A 642 39.04 -4.97 14.34
C TYR A 642 39.00 -6.46 14.62
N ASN A 643 40.15 -7.01 15.00
CA ASN A 643 40.28 -8.45 15.18
C ASN A 643 39.77 -8.91 16.55
N THR A 644 39.60 -10.22 16.69
CA THR A 644 39.05 -10.87 17.89
C THR A 644 39.85 -10.69 19.18
N GLN A 645 41.10 -10.21 19.12
CA GLN A 645 41.93 -10.01 20.31
C GLN A 645 41.69 -8.66 20.99
N LEU A 646 41.00 -7.74 20.31
CA LEU A 646 40.75 -6.41 20.84
C LEU A 646 39.65 -6.42 21.90
N ASP A 647 39.84 -5.60 22.93
CA ASP A 647 38.81 -5.38 23.93
C ASP A 647 37.53 -4.83 23.30
N CYS A 648 36.36 -5.28 23.77
CA CYS A 648 35.03 -4.92 23.25
C CYS A 648 34.71 -5.38 21.81
N GLN A 649 35.61 -6.11 21.14
CA GLN A 649 35.32 -6.71 19.83
C GLN A 649 34.60 -8.05 20.00
N TRP A 650 33.47 -8.01 20.72
CA TRP A 650 32.65 -9.17 21.08
C TRP A 650 31.24 -8.76 21.54
N LEU A 651 30.39 -9.77 21.75
CA LEU A 651 29.10 -9.68 22.45
C LEU A 651 29.14 -10.50 23.74
N ASP A 652 28.74 -9.93 24.87
CA ASP A 652 28.53 -10.70 26.10
C ASP A 652 27.23 -11.50 25.99
N VAL A 653 27.38 -12.81 25.79
CA VAL A 653 26.28 -13.75 25.57
C VAL A 653 26.03 -14.64 26.78
N THR A 654 26.55 -14.26 27.96
CA THR A 654 26.48 -15.05 29.20
C THR A 654 25.04 -15.46 29.55
N ASN A 655 24.08 -14.57 29.31
CA ASN A 655 22.68 -14.76 29.67
C ASN A 655 21.81 -15.35 28.54
N LEU A 656 22.39 -15.66 27.38
CA LEU A 656 21.65 -16.32 26.31
C LEU A 656 21.34 -17.76 26.68
N ALA A 657 20.15 -18.22 26.29
CA ALA A 657 19.78 -19.61 26.46
C ALA A 657 20.63 -20.48 25.52
N LYS A 658 21.40 -21.39 26.11
CA LYS A 658 22.26 -22.34 25.37
C LYS A 658 21.42 -23.25 24.47
N ASN A 659 22.07 -23.79 23.44
CA ASN A 659 21.51 -24.69 22.43
C ASN A 659 20.33 -24.06 21.66
N ASN A 660 20.45 -22.78 21.33
CA ASN A 660 19.48 -22.05 20.50
C ASN A 660 20.17 -21.35 19.32
N THR A 661 19.41 -21.15 18.25
CA THR A 661 19.80 -20.30 17.13
C THR A 661 19.26 -18.89 17.34
N TYR A 662 20.14 -17.91 17.19
CA TYR A 662 19.84 -16.49 17.23
C TYR A 662 20.25 -15.82 15.92
N ILE A 663 19.86 -14.57 15.73
CA ILE A 663 20.26 -13.72 14.60
C ILE A 663 21.24 -12.68 15.15
N LEU A 664 22.49 -12.73 14.71
CA LEU A 664 23.46 -11.66 14.93
C LEU A 664 23.30 -10.60 13.84
N ARG A 665 23.09 -9.36 14.22
CA ARG A 665 23.16 -8.20 13.34
C ARG A 665 24.42 -7.40 13.63
N VAL A 666 25.20 -7.11 12.60
CA VAL A 666 26.40 -6.27 12.67
C VAL A 666 26.17 -5.02 11.83
N ALA A 667 26.52 -3.84 12.36
CA ALA A 667 26.41 -2.56 11.63
C ALA A 667 27.62 -1.65 11.87
N LEU A 668 28.12 -1.03 10.79
CA LEU A 668 29.18 0.00 10.80
C LEU A 668 28.59 1.40 10.76
N ASN A 669 29.18 2.35 11.49
CA ASN A 669 28.69 3.72 11.65
C ASN A 669 27.16 3.77 11.92
N PRO A 670 26.66 2.99 12.90
CA PRO A 670 25.22 2.74 13.10
C PRO A 670 24.43 3.99 13.48
N ASP A 671 25.12 5.00 14.02
CA ASP A 671 24.55 6.30 14.42
C ASP A 671 24.73 7.38 13.34
N TYR A 672 25.36 7.05 12.20
CA TYR A 672 25.54 7.94 11.04
C TYR A 672 26.29 9.23 11.41
N LEU A 673 27.25 9.12 12.34
CA LEU A 673 28.00 10.25 12.90
C LEU A 673 29.03 10.80 11.91
N ILE A 674 29.49 9.97 10.97
CA ILE A 674 30.39 10.35 9.88
C ILE A 674 29.65 10.26 8.55
N GLY A 675 29.91 11.22 7.66
CA GLY A 675 29.36 11.25 6.31
C GLY A 675 29.96 10.17 5.42
N GLU A 676 29.10 9.40 4.76
CA GLU A 676 29.47 8.37 3.78
C GLU A 676 28.70 8.57 2.46
N MET A 677 29.18 7.94 1.38
CA MET A 677 28.48 7.98 0.08
C MET A 677 27.19 7.15 0.11
N SER A 678 27.21 5.98 0.75
CA SER A 678 26.07 5.11 1.02
C SER A 678 26.14 4.58 2.45
N TYR A 679 25.01 4.11 2.96
CA TYR A 679 24.93 3.39 4.24
C TYR A 679 24.29 1.99 4.07
N GLU A 680 23.91 1.61 2.84
CA GLU A 680 23.13 0.40 2.56
C GLU A 680 23.95 -0.90 2.66
N ASN A 681 25.27 -0.78 2.59
CA ASN A 681 26.27 -1.84 2.69
C ASN A 681 26.94 -1.91 4.08
N ASN A 682 26.45 -1.12 5.04
CA ASN A 682 27.03 -1.04 6.38
C ASN A 682 26.53 -2.14 7.32
N GLY A 683 25.56 -2.96 6.92
CA GLY A 683 24.89 -3.92 7.79
C GLY A 683 24.79 -5.35 7.24
N ALA A 684 24.76 -6.33 8.15
CA ALA A 684 24.61 -7.74 7.85
C ALA A 684 23.80 -8.49 8.92
N GLU A 685 23.14 -9.58 8.54
CA GLU A 685 22.52 -10.53 9.46
C GLU A 685 23.14 -11.92 9.29
N CYS A 686 23.49 -12.56 10.40
CA CYS A 686 24.08 -13.89 10.43
C CYS A 686 23.30 -14.77 11.41
N LEU A 687 23.27 -16.08 11.18
CA LEU A 687 22.75 -17.02 12.16
C LEU A 687 23.85 -17.39 13.17
N LEU A 688 23.56 -17.15 14.44
CA LEU A 688 24.38 -17.56 15.58
C LEU A 688 23.81 -18.83 16.18
N TYR A 689 24.53 -19.95 16.07
CA TYR A 689 24.23 -21.15 16.82
C TYR A 689 24.99 -21.12 18.15
N TYR A 690 24.28 -20.82 19.23
CA TYR A 690 24.88 -20.62 20.55
C TYR A 690 24.72 -21.85 21.44
N THR A 691 25.80 -22.60 21.64
CA THR A 691 25.84 -23.80 22.52
C THR A 691 26.40 -23.49 23.91
N GLY A 692 27.03 -22.32 24.05
CA GLY A 692 27.76 -21.95 25.26
C GLY A 692 29.09 -22.68 25.43
N ASN A 693 29.58 -23.41 24.42
CA ASN A 693 30.91 -24.03 24.38
C ASN A 693 31.68 -23.52 23.14
N GLN A 694 32.94 -23.14 23.33
CA GLN A 694 33.84 -22.60 22.32
C GLN A 694 33.97 -23.47 21.06
N SER A 695 34.05 -24.79 21.19
CA SER A 695 34.24 -25.67 20.03
C SER A 695 32.99 -25.87 19.17
N THR A 696 31.82 -25.44 19.65
CA THR A 696 30.51 -25.76 19.02
C THR A 696 29.62 -24.55 18.81
N THR A 697 29.96 -23.38 19.37
CA THR A 697 29.27 -22.13 19.06
C THR A 697 29.79 -21.59 17.74
N THR A 698 28.93 -21.45 16.74
CA THR A 698 29.30 -21.04 15.38
C THR A 698 28.46 -19.87 14.90
N LEU A 699 29.07 -19.03 14.06
CA LEU A 699 28.37 -18.03 13.26
C LEU A 699 28.34 -18.52 11.81
N SER A 700 27.18 -18.41 11.16
CA SER A 700 27.02 -18.90 9.78
C SER A 700 25.98 -18.08 9.02
N GLN A 701 26.01 -18.16 7.70
CA GLN A 701 24.96 -17.61 6.84
C GLN A 701 24.79 -16.11 6.98
N CYS A 702 25.92 -15.39 6.98
CA CYS A 702 25.88 -13.95 6.95
C CYS A 702 25.34 -13.46 5.60
N VAL A 703 24.11 -12.93 5.60
CA VAL A 703 23.40 -12.46 4.40
C VAL A 703 23.03 -10.98 4.50
N ARG A 704 22.86 -10.37 3.34
CA ARG A 704 22.18 -9.08 3.15
C ARG A 704 20.73 -9.43 2.74
N GLY A 705 19.72 -9.21 3.59
CA GLY A 705 18.50 -10.07 3.66
C GLY A 705 17.42 -10.05 2.54
N ALA A 706 16.72 -11.22 2.35
CA ALA A 706 15.25 -11.51 2.15
C ALA A 706 14.96 -12.90 1.45
N PRO A 707 13.84 -13.68 1.70
CA PRO A 707 13.59 -15.02 1.09
C PRO A 707 12.26 -15.28 0.27
N ALA A 708 12.30 -16.26 -0.66
CA ALA A 708 11.17 -17.01 -1.29
C ALA A 708 10.63 -18.15 -0.36
N ILE A 709 9.58 -18.95 -0.70
CA ILE A 709 8.88 -19.84 0.29
C ILE A 709 8.99 -21.37 0.07
N ALA A 710 8.82 -21.92 -1.15
CA ALA A 710 8.79 -23.39 -1.32
C ALA A 710 10.20 -24.00 -1.42
N ILE A 711 11.03 -23.45 -2.30
CA ILE A 711 12.43 -23.84 -2.46
C ILE A 711 13.25 -23.36 -1.28
N VAL A 712 12.96 -22.17 -0.75
CA VAL A 712 13.64 -21.71 0.48
C VAL A 712 13.24 -22.56 1.67
N GLY A 713 11.99 -23.02 1.82
CA GLY A 713 11.65 -23.96 2.89
C GLY A 713 12.50 -25.24 2.83
N CYS A 714 12.72 -25.79 1.62
CA CYS A 714 13.52 -26.99 1.42
C CYS A 714 15.05 -26.74 1.46
N LEU A 715 15.52 -25.58 1.01
CA LEU A 715 16.92 -25.15 1.13
C LEU A 715 17.25 -24.75 2.58
N SER A 716 16.31 -24.15 3.30
CA SER A 716 16.41 -23.88 4.75
C SER A 716 16.58 -25.19 5.52
N LEU A 717 16.00 -26.30 5.05
CA LEU A 717 16.29 -27.61 5.61
C LEU A 717 17.73 -28.04 5.34
N ALA A 718 18.21 -27.93 4.09
CA ALA A 718 19.60 -28.26 3.75
C ALA A 718 20.60 -27.43 4.58
N VAL A 719 20.27 -26.17 4.80
CA VAL A 719 20.94 -25.21 5.69
C VAL A 719 20.92 -25.65 7.15
N GLU A 720 19.79 -26.16 7.66
CA GLU A 720 19.67 -26.56 9.05
C GLU A 720 20.32 -27.93 9.33
N ILE A 721 20.31 -28.87 8.38
CA ILE A 721 20.89 -30.22 8.58
C ILE A 721 22.41 -30.27 8.35
N PHE A 722 22.99 -29.32 7.61
CA PHE A 722 24.42 -29.31 7.33
C PHE A 722 25.30 -29.13 8.59
N PRO A 723 25.03 -28.15 9.47
CA PRO A 723 25.87 -27.89 10.64
C PRO A 723 25.73 -28.94 11.77
N ASP A 724 24.65 -29.72 11.79
CA ASP A 724 24.35 -30.68 12.86
C ASP A 724 25.06 -32.04 12.63
N THR A 725 25.61 -32.66 13.69
CA THR A 725 26.16 -34.03 13.61
C THR A 725 25.07 -35.07 13.86
N TYR A 726 25.01 -36.11 13.01
CA TYR A 726 24.04 -37.19 13.15
C TYR A 726 24.72 -38.54 13.33
N ASP A 727 24.29 -39.30 14.32
CA ASP A 727 24.89 -40.59 14.69
C ASP A 727 24.71 -41.67 13.61
N SER A 728 23.71 -41.52 12.73
CA SER A 728 23.45 -42.47 11.65
C SER A 728 22.65 -41.83 10.51
N LYS A 729 22.70 -42.46 9.32
CA LYS A 729 21.84 -42.08 8.18
C LYS A 729 20.35 -42.16 8.54
N LYS A 730 19.97 -43.08 9.43
CA LYS A 730 18.58 -43.25 9.89
C LYS A 730 18.09 -42.05 10.70
N THR A 731 18.93 -41.49 11.58
CA THR A 731 18.60 -40.31 12.39
C THR A 731 18.50 -39.06 11.51
N LEU A 732 19.45 -38.87 10.58
CA LEU A 732 19.39 -37.78 9.60
C LEU A 732 18.10 -37.84 8.76
N ARG A 733 17.74 -39.03 8.26
CA ARG A 733 16.49 -39.26 7.52
C ARG A 733 15.24 -38.89 8.32
N GLN A 734 15.18 -39.26 9.61
CA GLN A 734 14.04 -38.94 10.48
C GLN A 734 13.89 -37.43 10.70
N GLU A 735 15.01 -36.71 10.84
CA GLU A 735 15.01 -35.25 10.98
C GLU A 735 14.53 -34.56 9.70
N ILE A 736 15.04 -35.01 8.54
CA ILE A 736 14.60 -34.54 7.21
C ILE A 736 13.09 -34.75 7.04
N GLU A 737 12.60 -35.97 7.31
CA GLU A 737 11.17 -36.30 7.24
C GLU A 737 10.33 -35.43 8.19
N GLY A 738 10.76 -35.24 9.44
CA GLY A 738 10.05 -34.43 10.43
C GLY A 738 9.89 -32.97 9.99
N LYS A 739 10.98 -32.34 9.55
CA LYS A 739 10.99 -30.93 9.12
C LYS A 739 10.22 -30.71 7.82
N LEU A 740 10.36 -31.61 6.84
CA LEU A 740 9.59 -31.53 5.59
C LEU A 740 8.09 -31.70 5.84
N ASN A 741 7.68 -32.63 6.71
CA ASN A 741 6.27 -32.80 7.07
C ASN A 741 5.70 -31.57 7.82
N TYR A 742 6.49 -30.94 8.70
CA TYR A 742 6.09 -29.69 9.36
C TYR A 742 5.84 -28.58 8.33
N LEU A 743 6.76 -28.41 7.39
CA LEU A 743 6.67 -27.44 6.30
C LEU A 743 5.39 -27.64 5.47
N VAL A 744 5.09 -28.88 5.05
CA VAL A 744 3.86 -29.21 4.31
C VAL A 744 2.60 -28.90 5.11
N SER A 745 2.60 -29.18 6.42
CA SER A 745 1.45 -28.93 7.29
C SER A 745 1.12 -27.44 7.46
N ALA A 746 2.13 -26.56 7.35
CA ALA A 746 1.97 -25.11 7.49
C ALA A 746 1.28 -24.44 6.29
N ARG A 747 1.30 -25.07 5.10
CA ARG A 747 0.71 -24.54 3.86
C ARG A 747 0.02 -25.64 3.04
N PRO A 748 -1.14 -26.16 3.48
CA PRO A 748 -1.80 -27.31 2.85
C PRO A 748 -2.30 -27.06 1.41
N THR A 749 -2.47 -25.81 1.00
CA THR A 749 -2.90 -25.44 -0.37
C THR A 749 -1.72 -25.43 -1.37
N ALA A 750 -0.47 -25.33 -0.89
CA ALA A 750 0.74 -25.28 -1.72
C ALA A 750 1.19 -26.70 -2.13
N VAL A 751 0.55 -27.26 -3.16
CA VAL A 751 0.81 -28.65 -3.60
C VAL A 751 2.26 -28.87 -4.05
N ASN A 752 2.88 -27.84 -4.64
CA ASN A 752 4.29 -27.85 -5.04
C ASN A 752 5.23 -28.07 -3.84
N MET A 753 4.92 -27.51 -2.67
CA MET A 753 5.67 -27.73 -1.43
C MET A 753 5.56 -29.18 -0.97
N LYS A 754 4.37 -29.78 -1.10
CA LYS A 754 4.16 -31.19 -0.78
C LYS A 754 4.93 -32.10 -1.73
N ILE A 755 4.87 -31.86 -3.04
CA ILE A 755 5.57 -32.66 -4.03
C ILE A 755 7.09 -32.59 -3.80
N ALA A 756 7.63 -31.38 -3.61
CA ALA A 756 9.05 -31.19 -3.29
C ALA A 756 9.47 -31.92 -2.00
N ALA A 757 8.64 -31.83 -0.95
CA ALA A 757 8.87 -32.56 0.29
C ALA A 757 8.84 -34.08 0.09
N ASP A 758 7.85 -34.61 -0.63
CA ASP A 758 7.72 -36.04 -0.90
C ASP A 758 8.91 -36.57 -1.73
N GLU A 759 9.38 -35.82 -2.73
CA GLU A 759 10.57 -36.14 -3.53
C GLU A 759 11.84 -36.17 -2.66
N LEU A 760 12.03 -35.17 -1.79
CA LEU A 760 13.18 -35.11 -0.89
C LEU A 760 13.13 -36.19 0.20
N ILE A 761 11.93 -36.54 0.69
CA ILE A 761 11.73 -37.67 1.61
C ILE A 761 12.08 -38.98 0.90
N ALA A 762 11.65 -39.17 -0.34
CA ALA A 762 12.00 -40.36 -1.12
C ALA A 762 13.51 -40.45 -1.35
N LEU A 763 14.16 -39.35 -1.73
CA LEU A 763 15.61 -39.28 -1.87
C LEU A 763 16.31 -39.60 -0.55
N ALA A 764 15.89 -39.03 0.58
CA ALA A 764 16.46 -39.33 1.89
C ALA A 764 16.31 -40.81 2.25
N ASN A 765 15.16 -41.42 1.91
CA ASN A 765 14.92 -42.85 2.09
C ASN A 765 15.88 -43.71 1.24
N ASP A 766 16.16 -43.33 0.01
CA ASP A 766 17.05 -44.08 -0.89
C ASP A 766 18.52 -43.89 -0.52
N LEU A 767 18.95 -42.67 -0.20
CA LEU A 767 20.30 -42.39 0.31
C LEU A 767 20.57 -43.14 1.64
N THR A 768 19.54 -43.31 2.47
CA THR A 768 19.68 -44.10 3.70
C THR A 768 20.02 -45.57 3.41
N LYS A 769 19.48 -46.14 2.33
CA LYS A 769 19.70 -47.55 1.92
C LYS A 769 21.01 -47.76 1.16
N ASP A 770 21.66 -46.70 0.69
CA ASP A 770 22.91 -46.79 -0.08
C ASP A 770 24.10 -47.03 0.86
N ASP A 771 24.51 -48.29 1.03
CA ASP A 771 25.63 -48.68 1.89
C ASP A 771 27.00 -48.15 1.42
N SER A 772 27.09 -47.60 0.20
CA SER A 772 28.33 -47.01 -0.33
C SER A 772 28.62 -45.60 0.20
N ILE A 773 27.65 -44.97 0.88
CA ILE A 773 27.78 -43.60 1.40
C ILE A 773 27.64 -43.52 2.92
N ASN A 774 28.42 -42.62 3.52
CA ASN A 774 28.33 -42.24 4.93
C ASN A 774 27.34 -41.06 5.13
N VAL A 775 27.17 -40.62 6.38
CA VAL A 775 26.24 -39.54 6.77
C VAL A 775 26.58 -38.20 6.10
N GLU A 776 27.86 -37.82 6.03
CA GLU A 776 28.29 -36.57 5.40
C GLU A 776 28.07 -36.60 3.89
N GLN A 777 28.39 -37.72 3.24
CA GLN A 777 28.09 -37.92 1.82
C GLN A 777 26.58 -37.92 1.53
N MET A 778 25.76 -38.40 2.46
CA MET A 778 24.29 -38.29 2.36
C MET A 778 23.84 -36.83 2.45
N LYS A 779 24.42 -36.00 3.33
CA LYS A 779 24.14 -34.56 3.40
C LYS A 779 24.53 -33.84 2.12
N GLU A 780 25.74 -34.07 1.60
CA GLU A 780 26.21 -33.47 0.35
C GLU A 780 25.30 -33.81 -0.84
N ARG A 781 24.92 -35.10 -0.98
CA ARG A 781 23.99 -35.54 -2.04
C ARG A 781 22.60 -34.94 -1.87
N PHE A 782 22.12 -34.78 -0.63
CA PHE A 782 20.84 -34.13 -0.35
C PHE A 782 20.87 -32.63 -0.69
N LEU A 783 21.93 -31.90 -0.30
CA LEU A 783 22.12 -30.49 -0.64
C LEU A 783 22.18 -30.30 -2.16
N ALA A 784 23.00 -31.08 -2.86
CA ALA A 784 23.11 -31.02 -4.32
C ALA A 784 21.75 -31.25 -5.01
N ALA A 785 20.92 -32.16 -4.47
CA ALA A 785 19.56 -32.36 -4.97
C ALA A 785 18.66 -31.14 -4.74
N THR A 786 18.72 -30.52 -3.55
CA THR A 786 17.94 -29.30 -3.27
C THR A 786 18.38 -28.10 -4.13
N GLU A 787 19.67 -27.96 -4.44
CA GLU A 787 20.19 -26.94 -5.37
C GLU A 787 19.77 -27.23 -6.81
N ALA A 788 19.79 -28.50 -7.23
CA ALA A 788 19.30 -28.91 -8.54
C ALA A 788 17.79 -28.64 -8.71
N MET A 789 16.99 -28.81 -7.64
CA MET A 789 15.57 -28.45 -7.65
C MET A 789 15.35 -26.94 -7.83
N LEU A 790 16.17 -26.10 -7.20
CA LEU A 790 16.16 -24.65 -7.40
C LEU A 790 16.41 -24.29 -8.87
N GLN A 791 17.49 -24.84 -9.45
CA GLN A 791 17.85 -24.55 -10.83
C GLN A 791 16.78 -25.05 -11.80
N LYS A 792 16.21 -26.23 -11.54
CA LYS A 792 15.10 -26.78 -12.32
C LYS A 792 13.87 -25.87 -12.31
N ASP A 793 13.49 -25.31 -11.16
CA ASP A 793 12.36 -24.37 -11.08
C ASP A 793 12.60 -23.09 -11.90
N ILE A 794 13.83 -22.58 -11.92
CA ILE A 794 14.21 -21.45 -12.79
C ILE A 794 14.01 -21.81 -14.25
N ASP A 795 14.49 -22.98 -14.67
CA ASP A 795 14.43 -23.45 -16.05
C ASP A 795 12.98 -23.72 -16.49
N ASP A 796 12.17 -24.34 -15.62
CA ASP A 796 10.75 -24.57 -15.84
C ASP A 796 10.00 -23.24 -15.99
N ASN A 797 10.26 -22.25 -15.12
CA ASN A 797 9.65 -20.92 -15.22
C ASN A 797 10.04 -20.18 -16.51
N ARG A 798 11.28 -20.33 -16.98
CA ARG A 798 11.70 -19.79 -18.30
C ARG A 798 10.97 -20.49 -19.45
N ALA A 799 10.78 -21.80 -19.37
CA ALA A 799 10.03 -22.57 -20.36
C ALA A 799 8.54 -22.19 -20.37
N ILE A 800 7.93 -22.00 -19.20
CA ILE A 800 6.56 -21.45 -19.06
C ILE A 800 6.48 -20.09 -19.75
N GLY A 801 7.44 -19.20 -19.50
CA GLY A 801 7.52 -17.89 -20.15
C GLY A 801 7.55 -17.99 -21.68
N ALA A 802 8.37 -18.90 -22.22
CA ALA A 802 8.49 -19.17 -23.66
C ALA A 802 7.19 -19.73 -24.26
N ASN A 803 6.60 -20.73 -23.63
CA ASN A 803 5.35 -21.35 -24.09
C ASN A 803 4.19 -20.35 -24.05
N GLY A 804 4.11 -19.53 -22.99
CA GLY A 804 3.10 -18.50 -22.82
C GLY A 804 3.21 -17.38 -23.87
N ALA A 805 4.42 -16.87 -24.12
CA ALA A 805 4.64 -15.87 -25.16
C ALA A 805 4.26 -16.43 -26.54
N SER A 806 4.63 -17.68 -26.83
CA SER A 806 4.31 -18.35 -28.08
C SER A 806 2.80 -18.49 -28.32
N ILE A 807 2.03 -18.98 -27.34
CA ILE A 807 0.59 -19.18 -27.52
C ILE A 807 -0.16 -17.85 -27.66
N ILE A 808 0.22 -16.81 -26.92
CA ILE A 808 -0.39 -15.48 -27.00
C ILE A 808 -0.20 -14.90 -28.40
N LEU A 809 1.02 -14.98 -28.94
CA LEU A 809 1.32 -14.45 -30.28
C LEU A 809 0.64 -15.29 -31.39
N LYS A 810 0.57 -16.61 -31.23
CA LYS A 810 -0.09 -17.52 -32.19
C LYS A 810 -1.60 -17.32 -32.25
N ASN A 811 -2.28 -17.29 -31.09
CA ASN A 811 -3.74 -17.24 -31.02
C ASN A 811 -4.30 -15.90 -31.54
N LEU A 812 -3.54 -14.82 -31.42
CA LEU A 812 -4.02 -13.50 -31.78
C LEU A 812 -3.79 -13.14 -33.26
N LYS A 813 -3.04 -13.95 -34.03
CA LYS A 813 -2.57 -13.60 -35.39
C LYS A 813 -2.00 -12.17 -35.47
N LYS A 814 -1.48 -11.64 -34.35
CA LYS A 814 -1.03 -10.25 -34.23
C LYS A 814 0.47 -10.21 -34.49
N GLU A 815 0.87 -9.47 -35.52
CA GLU A 815 2.29 -9.22 -35.81
C GLU A 815 2.90 -8.14 -34.87
N GLY A 816 2.05 -7.32 -34.23
CA GLY A 816 2.44 -6.20 -33.37
C GLY A 816 2.60 -6.53 -31.88
N PRO A 817 3.09 -5.57 -31.07
CA PRO A 817 3.23 -5.73 -29.63
C PRO A 817 1.86 -5.83 -28.93
N VAL A 818 1.84 -6.44 -27.75
CA VAL A 818 0.61 -6.79 -27.02
C VAL A 818 0.57 -6.16 -25.62
N ARG A 819 -0.63 -5.92 -25.13
CA ARG A 819 -0.88 -5.47 -23.75
C ARG A 819 -1.39 -6.63 -22.91
N ILE A 820 -0.77 -6.85 -21.76
CA ILE A 820 -1.08 -7.99 -20.86
C ILE A 820 -1.66 -7.48 -19.55
N LEU A 821 -2.66 -8.17 -19.01
CA LEU A 821 -3.11 -8.00 -17.63
C LEU A 821 -2.62 -9.17 -16.78
N THR A 822 -2.10 -8.89 -15.59
CA THR A 822 -1.75 -9.90 -14.59
C THR A 822 -2.30 -9.56 -13.19
N HIS A 823 -2.36 -10.57 -12.33
CA HIS A 823 -2.94 -10.52 -10.99
C HIS A 823 -2.09 -11.33 -10.02
N CYS A 824 -2.04 -10.90 -8.76
CA CYS A 824 -1.18 -11.47 -7.71
C CYS A 824 0.32 -11.32 -7.99
N ASN A 825 1.14 -11.79 -7.05
CA ASN A 825 2.58 -11.95 -7.23
C ASN A 825 2.89 -13.30 -7.87
N THR A 826 3.48 -13.26 -9.06
CA THR A 826 3.84 -14.43 -9.88
C THR A 826 5.25 -14.29 -10.45
N GLY A 827 6.04 -13.37 -9.89
CA GLY A 827 7.40 -13.08 -10.31
C GLY A 827 8.47 -13.85 -9.53
N SER A 828 9.72 -13.38 -9.61
CA SER A 828 10.88 -13.95 -8.94
C SER A 828 10.85 -13.76 -7.41
N LEU A 829 9.95 -12.93 -6.88
CA LEU A 829 9.72 -12.87 -5.44
C LEU A 829 8.78 -13.99 -4.96
N ALA A 830 7.94 -14.54 -5.84
CA ALA A 830 7.05 -15.65 -5.55
C ALA A 830 7.63 -17.02 -5.98
N THR A 831 8.50 -17.01 -6.98
CA THR A 831 9.13 -18.19 -7.60
C THR A 831 10.64 -17.99 -7.58
N ALA A 832 11.47 -19.03 -7.58
CA ALA A 832 12.88 -18.84 -7.29
C ALA A 832 13.71 -18.35 -8.49
N GLY A 833 13.35 -17.22 -9.12
CA GLY A 833 14.25 -16.48 -10.02
C GLY A 833 13.67 -15.86 -11.29
N TYR A 834 12.59 -16.39 -11.90
CA TYR A 834 12.06 -15.87 -13.19
C TYR A 834 10.54 -15.61 -13.24
N GLY A 835 9.71 -16.28 -12.44
CA GLY A 835 8.26 -16.07 -12.45
C GLY A 835 7.50 -16.97 -13.42
N THR A 836 6.24 -17.25 -13.10
CA THR A 836 5.30 -17.97 -13.97
C THR A 836 4.62 -16.97 -14.92
N ALA A 837 3.54 -16.31 -14.48
CA ALA A 837 2.83 -15.33 -15.31
C ALA A 837 3.71 -14.09 -15.60
N LEU A 838 4.51 -13.64 -14.64
CA LEU A 838 5.50 -12.58 -14.90
C LEU A 838 6.63 -13.06 -15.82
N GLY A 839 6.95 -14.36 -15.82
CA GLY A 839 7.87 -14.97 -16.78
C GLY A 839 7.37 -14.86 -18.23
N VAL A 840 6.05 -14.98 -18.45
CA VAL A 840 5.43 -14.74 -19.76
C VAL A 840 5.60 -13.27 -20.19
N VAL A 841 5.38 -12.33 -19.26
CA VAL A 841 5.55 -10.88 -19.51
C VAL A 841 7.01 -10.55 -19.84
N ARG A 842 7.96 -11.05 -19.02
CA ARG A 842 9.41 -10.92 -19.26
C ARG A 842 9.78 -11.47 -20.63
N LYS A 843 9.26 -12.63 -21.00
CA LYS A 843 9.55 -13.23 -22.29
C LYS A 843 9.00 -12.42 -23.47
N LEU A 844 7.79 -11.89 -23.37
CA LEU A 844 7.24 -10.98 -24.38
C LEU A 844 8.08 -9.71 -24.52
N HIS A 845 8.62 -9.18 -23.42
CA HIS A 845 9.52 -8.04 -23.43
C HIS A 845 10.86 -8.35 -24.11
N GLU A 846 11.50 -9.49 -23.78
CA GLU A 846 12.71 -9.97 -24.45
C GLU A 846 12.54 -10.07 -25.98
N LEU A 847 11.37 -10.54 -26.41
CA LEU A 847 11.01 -10.66 -27.83
C LEU A 847 10.62 -9.31 -28.49
N LYS A 848 10.63 -8.20 -27.75
CA LYS A 848 10.15 -6.87 -28.17
C LYS A 848 8.69 -6.90 -28.66
N LYS A 849 7.89 -7.77 -28.05
CA LYS A 849 6.45 -7.93 -28.32
C LYS A 849 5.57 -7.49 -27.17
N LEU A 850 6.13 -7.01 -26.06
CA LEU A 850 5.36 -6.39 -24.98
C LEU A 850 5.21 -4.88 -25.26
N GLU A 851 3.96 -4.42 -25.36
CA GLU A 851 3.64 -2.99 -25.42
C GLU A 851 3.53 -2.42 -24.01
N HIS A 852 2.72 -3.06 -23.16
CA HIS A 852 2.42 -2.60 -21.81
C HIS A 852 1.92 -3.76 -20.94
N VAL A 853 2.16 -3.70 -19.64
CA VAL A 853 1.59 -4.63 -18.66
C VAL A 853 0.78 -3.87 -17.61
N TYR A 854 -0.41 -4.36 -17.33
CA TYR A 854 -1.25 -3.90 -16.24
C TYR A 854 -1.19 -4.94 -15.13
N CYS A 855 -0.99 -4.51 -13.89
CA CYS A 855 -1.08 -5.37 -12.72
C CYS A 855 -2.14 -4.84 -11.75
N THR A 856 -2.93 -5.74 -11.17
CA THR A 856 -3.94 -5.36 -10.17
C THR A 856 -3.32 -5.22 -8.77
N GLU A 857 -3.86 -4.36 -7.91
CA GLU A 857 -3.33 -4.15 -6.55
C GLU A 857 -3.32 -5.43 -5.70
N THR A 858 -4.29 -6.33 -5.90
CA THR A 858 -4.39 -7.66 -5.29
C THR A 858 -4.54 -7.60 -3.75
N ARG A 859 -5.71 -7.19 -3.28
CA ARG A 859 -6.11 -7.26 -1.86
C ARG A 859 -6.57 -8.69 -1.48
N PRO A 860 -6.34 -9.17 -0.23
CA PRO A 860 -5.63 -8.52 0.87
C PRO A 860 -4.10 -8.57 0.72
N TYR A 861 -3.39 -7.77 1.53
CA TYR A 861 -1.94 -7.52 1.53
C TYR A 861 -1.34 -6.74 0.36
N ASN A 862 -2.14 -6.41 -0.67
CA ASN A 862 -1.70 -5.60 -1.80
C ASN A 862 -0.49 -6.21 -2.52
N GLN A 863 -0.51 -7.53 -2.75
CA GLN A 863 0.64 -8.25 -3.29
C GLN A 863 1.03 -7.75 -4.67
N GLY A 864 0.07 -7.39 -5.51
CA GLY A 864 0.35 -6.83 -6.83
C GLY A 864 0.89 -5.40 -6.77
N ALA A 865 0.35 -4.56 -5.88
CA ALA A 865 0.88 -3.20 -5.69
C ALA A 865 2.26 -3.17 -5.05
N ARG A 866 2.60 -4.13 -4.17
CA ARG A 866 3.87 -4.18 -3.44
C ARG A 866 4.95 -4.97 -4.16
N LEU A 867 4.63 -6.18 -4.60
CA LEU A 867 5.61 -7.16 -5.08
C LEU A 867 5.66 -7.17 -6.60
N THR A 868 4.53 -7.40 -7.27
CA THR A 868 4.50 -7.43 -8.74
C THR A 868 4.89 -6.10 -9.34
N ALA A 869 4.36 -4.99 -8.81
CA ALA A 869 4.75 -3.65 -9.26
C ALA A 869 6.23 -3.35 -8.97
N TYR A 870 6.80 -3.87 -7.89
CA TYR A 870 8.23 -3.71 -7.61
C TYR A 870 9.06 -4.43 -8.66
N GLU A 871 8.74 -5.68 -8.97
CA GLU A 871 9.45 -6.45 -9.99
C GLU A 871 9.32 -5.81 -11.38
N LEU A 872 8.12 -5.33 -11.73
CA LEU A 872 7.91 -4.64 -13.00
C LEU A 872 8.75 -3.36 -13.13
N VAL A 873 8.85 -2.58 -12.05
CA VAL A 873 9.69 -1.36 -12.02
C VAL A 873 11.17 -1.71 -12.03
N HIS A 874 11.58 -2.70 -11.23
CA HIS A 874 12.95 -3.20 -11.15
C HIS A 874 13.45 -3.67 -12.52
N ASP A 875 12.61 -4.40 -13.25
CA ASP A 875 12.91 -4.93 -14.58
C ASP A 875 12.71 -3.88 -15.69
N GLN A 876 12.35 -2.64 -15.34
CA GLN A 876 12.12 -1.52 -16.26
C GLN A 876 11.05 -1.83 -17.32
N LEU A 877 10.04 -2.62 -16.95
CA LEU A 877 8.94 -2.98 -17.83
C LEU A 877 7.89 -1.84 -17.92
N PRO A 878 7.29 -1.59 -19.09
CA PRO A 878 6.24 -0.58 -19.24
C PRO A 878 4.99 -1.03 -18.51
N ALA A 879 4.79 -0.53 -17.29
CA ALA A 879 3.80 -1.06 -16.36
C ALA A 879 2.87 0.00 -15.78
N THR A 880 1.61 -0.39 -15.51
CA THR A 880 0.61 0.40 -14.81
C THR A 880 -0.14 -0.43 -13.77
N LEU A 881 -0.21 0.08 -12.54
CA LEU A 881 -1.02 -0.44 -11.46
C LEU A 881 -2.49 -0.04 -11.65
N VAL A 882 -3.40 -1.00 -11.47
CA VAL A 882 -4.86 -0.79 -11.44
C VAL A 882 -5.46 -1.40 -10.16
N LEU A 883 -6.62 -0.94 -9.73
CA LEU A 883 -7.34 -1.57 -8.60
C LEU A 883 -8.06 -2.85 -9.05
N ASP A 884 -8.38 -3.72 -8.10
CA ASP A 884 -9.09 -4.98 -8.39
C ASP A 884 -10.49 -4.72 -9.00
N SER A 885 -11.09 -3.55 -8.72
CA SER A 885 -12.39 -3.10 -9.23
C SER A 885 -12.36 -2.49 -10.65
N MET A 886 -11.17 -2.23 -11.21
CA MET A 886 -11.00 -1.50 -12.47
C MET A 886 -10.95 -2.41 -13.70
N VAL A 887 -10.95 -3.74 -13.53
CA VAL A 887 -10.63 -4.69 -14.60
C VAL A 887 -11.62 -4.61 -15.76
N ALA A 888 -12.92 -4.49 -15.48
CA ALA A 888 -13.92 -4.35 -16.54
C ALA A 888 -13.73 -3.05 -17.35
N ALA A 889 -13.49 -1.92 -16.68
CA ALA A 889 -13.19 -0.65 -17.35
C ALA A 889 -11.89 -0.73 -18.16
N LEU A 890 -10.86 -1.42 -17.62
CA LEU A 890 -9.57 -1.62 -18.29
C LEU A 890 -9.72 -2.41 -19.58
N LEU A 891 -10.41 -3.55 -19.54
CA LEU A 891 -10.59 -4.43 -20.70
C LEU A 891 -11.40 -3.75 -21.80
N ARG A 892 -12.39 -2.93 -21.43
CA ARG A 892 -13.12 -2.07 -22.38
C ARG A 892 -12.24 -0.99 -23.02
N ALA A 893 -11.34 -0.36 -22.25
CA ALA A 893 -10.65 0.85 -22.68
C ALA A 893 -9.24 0.64 -23.28
N LYS A 894 -8.52 -0.42 -22.88
CA LYS A 894 -7.07 -0.53 -23.15
C LYS A 894 -6.68 -1.65 -24.12
N ASN A 895 -7.62 -2.31 -24.79
CA ASN A 895 -7.35 -3.36 -25.79
C ASN A 895 -6.37 -4.43 -25.27
N ILE A 896 -6.70 -5.01 -24.11
CA ILE A 896 -5.90 -6.07 -23.49
C ILE A 896 -5.93 -7.30 -24.38
N ALA A 897 -4.74 -7.83 -24.69
CA ALA A 897 -4.57 -8.94 -25.61
C ALA A 897 -4.80 -10.30 -24.94
N ALA A 898 -4.37 -10.44 -23.69
CA ALA A 898 -4.56 -11.63 -22.88
C ALA A 898 -4.44 -11.28 -21.40
N VAL A 899 -5.11 -12.07 -20.56
CA VAL A 899 -4.89 -12.10 -19.12
C VAL A 899 -4.02 -13.32 -18.81
N VAL A 900 -2.96 -13.14 -18.02
CA VAL A 900 -2.09 -14.23 -17.57
C VAL A 900 -1.91 -14.15 -16.06
N VAL A 901 -2.29 -15.22 -15.37
CA VAL A 901 -2.21 -15.33 -13.90
C VAL A 901 -1.44 -16.59 -13.50
N GLY A 902 -0.98 -16.65 -12.25
CA GLY A 902 -0.40 -17.87 -11.68
C GLY A 902 -1.48 -18.85 -11.20
N ALA A 903 -1.03 -19.92 -10.53
CA ALA A 903 -1.90 -20.81 -9.77
C ALA A 903 -1.19 -21.26 -8.48
N ASP A 904 -1.96 -21.39 -7.41
CA ASP A 904 -1.54 -22.11 -6.21
C ASP A 904 -1.80 -23.62 -6.37
N ARG A 905 -2.91 -23.98 -7.06
CA ARG A 905 -3.26 -25.37 -7.36
C ARG A 905 -4.17 -25.46 -8.58
N VAL A 906 -3.97 -26.49 -9.41
CA VAL A 906 -4.84 -26.82 -10.54
C VAL A 906 -5.39 -28.24 -10.34
N ALA A 907 -6.71 -28.42 -10.31
CA ALA A 907 -7.35 -29.72 -10.18
C ALA A 907 -7.34 -30.49 -11.51
N ALA A 908 -7.66 -31.79 -11.46
CA ALA A 908 -7.63 -32.68 -12.62
C ALA A 908 -8.56 -32.24 -13.78
N ASN A 909 -9.67 -31.57 -13.48
CA ASN A 909 -10.59 -31.01 -14.48
C ASN A 909 -10.16 -29.63 -15.02
N GLY A 910 -9.04 -29.09 -14.55
CA GLY A 910 -8.51 -27.77 -14.91
C GLY A 910 -9.02 -26.62 -14.05
N ASP A 911 -9.90 -26.86 -13.07
CA ASP A 911 -10.28 -25.81 -12.12
C ASP A 911 -9.05 -25.32 -11.37
N THR A 912 -8.89 -24.01 -11.28
CA THR A 912 -7.66 -23.41 -10.76
C THR A 912 -7.96 -22.59 -9.52
N ALA A 913 -7.29 -22.93 -8.42
CA ALA A 913 -7.21 -22.08 -7.23
C ALA A 913 -6.04 -21.11 -7.35
N ASN A 914 -6.32 -19.83 -7.18
CA ASN A 914 -5.34 -18.76 -7.14
C ASN A 914 -5.84 -17.65 -6.20
N LYS A 915 -5.01 -16.65 -5.96
CA LYS A 915 -5.35 -15.48 -5.13
C LYS A 915 -6.74 -14.93 -5.44
N ILE A 916 -7.48 -14.62 -4.37
CA ILE A 916 -8.83 -14.04 -4.44
C ILE A 916 -8.87 -12.83 -5.37
N GLY A 917 -9.81 -12.83 -6.31
CA GLY A 917 -9.86 -11.89 -7.44
C GLY A 917 -9.66 -12.57 -8.80
N THR A 918 -9.05 -13.75 -8.84
CA THR A 918 -8.76 -14.45 -10.09
C THR A 918 -10.04 -14.87 -10.81
N TYR A 919 -11.02 -15.41 -10.09
CA TYR A 919 -12.29 -15.87 -10.68
C TYR A 919 -13.06 -14.72 -11.35
N GLN A 920 -13.16 -13.56 -10.70
CA GLN A 920 -13.86 -12.42 -11.30
C GLN A 920 -13.14 -11.88 -12.54
N ILE A 921 -11.81 -11.86 -12.55
CA ILE A 921 -11.04 -11.45 -13.73
C ILE A 921 -11.34 -12.40 -14.90
N ALA A 922 -11.44 -13.70 -14.66
CA ALA A 922 -11.79 -14.68 -15.69
C ALA A 922 -13.21 -14.46 -16.25
N VAL A 923 -14.19 -14.15 -15.39
CA VAL A 923 -15.57 -13.80 -15.82
C VAL A 923 -15.57 -12.55 -16.70
N ILE A 924 -14.84 -11.50 -16.31
CA ILE A 924 -14.76 -10.24 -17.05
C ILE A 924 -14.02 -10.43 -18.37
N ALA A 925 -12.92 -11.20 -18.37
CA ALA A 925 -12.17 -11.55 -19.57
C ALA A 925 -13.08 -12.25 -20.60
N ARG A 926 -13.89 -13.23 -20.14
CA ARG A 926 -14.88 -13.92 -20.98
C ARG A 926 -15.95 -12.98 -21.53
N HIS A 927 -16.41 -12.00 -20.75
CA HIS A 927 -17.39 -11.00 -21.20
C HIS A 927 -16.85 -10.11 -22.33
N HIS A 928 -15.54 -9.82 -22.30
CA HIS A 928 -14.86 -8.99 -23.29
C HIS A 928 -14.15 -9.79 -24.39
N ASP A 929 -14.38 -11.10 -24.47
CA ASP A 929 -13.71 -12.01 -25.40
C ASP A 929 -12.18 -11.93 -25.36
N VAL A 930 -11.62 -11.68 -24.17
CA VAL A 930 -10.18 -11.67 -23.91
C VAL A 930 -9.75 -13.05 -23.40
N PRO A 931 -8.74 -13.72 -23.99
CA PRO A 931 -8.30 -15.01 -23.52
C PRO A 931 -7.66 -14.92 -22.13
N PHE A 932 -7.98 -15.89 -21.29
CA PHE A 932 -7.53 -15.99 -19.90
C PHE A 932 -6.65 -17.22 -19.73
N PHE A 933 -5.37 -17.03 -19.44
CA PHE A 933 -4.40 -18.11 -19.28
C PHE A 933 -3.93 -18.24 -17.83
N VAL A 934 -3.72 -19.49 -17.43
CA VAL A 934 -3.09 -19.84 -16.16
C VAL A 934 -1.68 -20.33 -16.46
N ALA A 935 -0.66 -19.68 -15.88
CA ALA A 935 0.73 -20.07 -15.98
C ALA A 935 1.15 -20.78 -14.69
N ALA A 936 1.41 -22.09 -14.78
CA ALA A 936 1.71 -22.91 -13.63
C ALA A 936 2.62 -24.08 -14.04
N PRO A 937 3.66 -24.41 -13.24
CA PRO A 937 4.45 -25.61 -13.50
C PRO A 937 3.61 -26.87 -13.32
N LEU A 938 4.01 -28.00 -13.93
CA LEU A 938 3.33 -29.28 -13.73
C LEU A 938 3.24 -29.67 -12.24
N THR A 939 4.19 -29.23 -11.42
CA THR A 939 4.19 -29.42 -9.96
C THR A 939 3.09 -28.67 -9.22
N SER A 940 2.35 -27.77 -9.88
CA SER A 940 1.16 -27.12 -9.32
C SER A 940 -0.14 -27.83 -9.74
N ILE A 941 -0.05 -28.87 -10.58
CA ILE A 941 -1.20 -29.63 -11.08
C ILE A 941 -1.40 -30.88 -10.23
N ASP A 942 -2.57 -30.98 -9.63
CA ASP A 942 -2.96 -32.09 -8.79
C ASP A 942 -4.02 -32.95 -9.47
N LEU A 943 -3.58 -34.06 -10.05
CA LEU A 943 -4.45 -35.03 -10.73
C LEU A 943 -5.25 -35.93 -9.78
N GLN A 944 -4.97 -35.89 -8.46
CA GLN A 944 -5.70 -36.66 -7.45
C GLN A 944 -7.01 -35.97 -7.06
N ILE A 945 -7.06 -34.64 -7.16
CA ILE A 945 -8.27 -33.87 -6.89
C ILE A 945 -9.12 -33.76 -8.17
N PRO A 946 -10.39 -34.23 -8.16
CA PRO A 946 -11.18 -34.29 -9.38
C PRO A 946 -11.68 -32.91 -9.86
N SER A 947 -11.97 -31.99 -8.93
CA SER A 947 -12.46 -30.64 -9.26
C SER A 947 -12.09 -29.61 -8.20
N GLY A 948 -12.28 -28.34 -8.52
CA GLY A 948 -12.00 -27.23 -7.63
C GLY A 948 -12.86 -27.22 -6.35
N ASP A 949 -14.03 -27.88 -6.34
CA ASP A 949 -14.90 -27.99 -5.16
C ASP A 949 -14.26 -28.79 -4.01
N HIS A 950 -13.23 -29.59 -4.32
CA HIS A 950 -12.47 -30.35 -3.34
C HIS A 950 -11.21 -29.62 -2.85
N ILE A 951 -10.93 -28.41 -3.37
CA ILE A 951 -9.83 -27.58 -2.89
C ILE A 951 -10.28 -26.86 -1.62
N ILE A 952 -9.57 -27.09 -0.52
CA ILE A 952 -9.82 -26.41 0.75
C ILE A 952 -9.33 -24.97 0.64
N ILE A 953 -10.25 -24.02 0.79
CA ILE A 953 -9.96 -22.58 0.79
C ILE A 953 -9.81 -22.12 2.25
N GLU A 954 -8.63 -21.60 2.58
CA GLU A 954 -8.36 -21.05 3.91
C GLU A 954 -9.11 -19.72 4.11
N GLU A 955 -9.76 -19.57 5.27
CA GLU A 955 -10.31 -18.30 5.75
C GLU A 955 -9.25 -17.60 6.59
N ARG A 956 -9.03 -16.31 6.32
CA ARG A 956 -7.97 -15.51 6.93
C ARG A 956 -8.51 -14.51 7.95
N PRO A 957 -7.66 -14.00 8.86
CA PRO A 957 -8.11 -13.04 9.86
C PRO A 957 -8.71 -11.76 9.26
N ASP A 958 -9.81 -11.28 9.83
CA ASP A 958 -10.49 -10.04 9.44
C ASP A 958 -9.58 -8.81 9.44
N ARG A 959 -8.50 -8.83 10.24
CA ARG A 959 -7.52 -7.75 10.33
C ARG A 959 -6.92 -7.42 8.96
N GLU A 960 -6.74 -8.41 8.09
CA GLU A 960 -6.17 -8.20 6.75
C GLU A 960 -7.04 -7.31 5.85
N MET A 961 -8.35 -7.36 6.04
CA MET A 961 -9.31 -6.55 5.29
C MET A 961 -9.58 -5.22 5.99
N THR A 962 -9.62 -5.23 7.32
CA THR A 962 -10.03 -4.08 8.12
C THR A 962 -8.90 -3.10 8.42
N HIS A 963 -7.63 -3.48 8.21
CA HIS A 963 -6.46 -2.65 8.52
C HIS A 963 -5.43 -2.59 7.38
N VAL A 964 -4.66 -1.51 7.36
CA VAL A 964 -3.42 -1.37 6.59
C VAL A 964 -2.33 -0.91 7.55
N GLY A 965 -1.35 -1.79 7.81
CA GLY A 965 -0.42 -1.61 8.93
C GLY A 965 -1.19 -1.57 10.24
N GLU A 966 -1.03 -0.50 11.02
CA GLU A 966 -1.78 -0.27 12.25
C GLU A 966 -3.08 0.53 12.04
N HIS A 967 -3.29 1.09 10.85
CA HIS A 967 -4.43 1.97 10.57
C HIS A 967 -5.66 1.14 10.23
N ARG A 968 -6.73 1.31 11.01
CA ARG A 968 -8.03 0.71 10.72
C ARG A 968 -8.75 1.50 9.61
N ILE A 969 -9.10 0.82 8.54
CA ILE A 969 -9.82 1.40 7.38
C ILE A 969 -11.29 0.98 7.31
N ALA A 970 -11.70 -0.05 8.05
CA ALA A 970 -13.09 -0.50 8.10
C ALA A 970 -13.77 -0.15 9.43
N ALA A 971 -15.10 -0.01 9.41
CA ALA A 971 -15.86 0.34 10.60
C ALA A 971 -15.67 -0.64 11.78
N PRO A 972 -15.55 -0.15 13.03
CA PRO A 972 -15.69 -0.98 14.23
C PRO A 972 -16.98 -1.80 14.23
N GLY A 973 -16.88 -3.10 14.55
CA GLY A 973 -18.03 -4.00 14.70
C GLY A 973 -18.57 -4.65 13.43
N ILE A 974 -18.04 -4.34 12.24
CA ILE A 974 -18.48 -4.99 11.00
C ILE A 974 -17.92 -6.42 10.89
N ASN A 975 -18.77 -7.39 10.51
CA ASN A 975 -18.30 -8.75 10.19
C ASN A 975 -17.56 -8.76 8.85
N CYS A 976 -16.71 -9.75 8.65
CA CYS A 976 -15.84 -9.87 7.50
C CYS A 976 -15.93 -11.29 6.93
N TRP A 977 -15.76 -11.42 5.61
CA TRP A 977 -15.57 -12.71 4.94
C TRP A 977 -14.28 -12.64 4.12
N ASN A 978 -13.26 -13.41 4.50
CA ASN A 978 -11.88 -13.24 4.00
C ASN A 978 -11.28 -14.57 3.49
N PRO A 979 -11.81 -15.14 2.41
CA PRO A 979 -11.17 -16.26 1.74
C PRO A 979 -9.85 -15.81 1.11
N ALA A 980 -8.78 -16.58 1.32
CA ALA A 980 -7.47 -16.28 0.76
C ALA A 980 -7.40 -16.41 -0.77
N PHE A 981 -8.19 -17.35 -1.30
CA PHE A 981 -8.17 -17.81 -2.68
C PHE A 981 -9.60 -17.91 -3.22
N ASP A 982 -9.75 -17.87 -4.54
CA ASP A 982 -10.96 -18.32 -5.22
C ASP A 982 -10.64 -19.44 -6.22
N VAL A 983 -11.68 -20.14 -6.64
CA VAL A 983 -11.58 -21.23 -7.60
C VAL A 983 -12.18 -20.76 -8.92
N THR A 984 -11.32 -20.59 -9.91
CA THR A 984 -11.70 -20.27 -11.30
C THR A 984 -12.07 -21.55 -12.03
N PRO A 985 -13.31 -21.68 -12.54
CA PRO A 985 -13.73 -22.85 -13.30
C PRO A 985 -12.96 -23.02 -14.61
N ALA A 986 -12.64 -24.26 -14.97
CA ALA A 986 -11.96 -24.62 -16.21
C ALA A 986 -12.63 -24.07 -17.48
N SER A 987 -13.96 -23.89 -17.44
CA SER A 987 -14.76 -23.32 -18.55
C SER A 987 -14.44 -21.86 -18.88
N LEU A 988 -13.80 -21.13 -17.96
CA LEU A 988 -13.36 -19.74 -18.18
C LEU A 988 -11.87 -19.65 -18.53
N ILE A 989 -11.13 -20.77 -18.48
CA ILE A 989 -9.69 -20.81 -18.73
C ILE A 989 -9.46 -21.19 -20.19
N SER A 990 -8.70 -20.36 -20.90
CA SER A 990 -8.36 -20.56 -22.32
C SER A 990 -7.22 -21.56 -22.52
N GLY A 991 -6.33 -21.71 -21.54
CA GLY A 991 -5.22 -22.65 -21.58
C GLY A 991 -4.40 -22.61 -20.29
N ILE A 992 -3.79 -23.76 -19.94
CA ILE A 992 -2.86 -23.89 -18.83
C ILE A 992 -1.44 -23.98 -19.42
N ILE A 993 -0.64 -22.95 -19.21
CA ILE A 993 0.74 -22.81 -19.70
C ILE A 993 1.67 -23.45 -18.67
N THR A 994 2.42 -24.47 -19.08
CA THR A 994 3.42 -25.16 -18.27
C THR A 994 4.78 -25.16 -18.98
N GLU A 995 5.80 -25.69 -18.33
CA GLU A 995 7.13 -25.89 -18.90
C GLU A 995 7.13 -26.89 -20.07
N ARG A 996 6.10 -27.74 -20.17
CA ARG A 996 5.95 -28.77 -21.22
C ARG A 996 5.06 -28.36 -22.39
N GLY A 997 4.41 -27.20 -22.30
CA GLY A 997 3.56 -26.69 -23.37
C GLY A 997 2.31 -26.02 -22.82
N VAL A 998 1.27 -25.97 -23.64
CA VAL A 998 -0.02 -25.39 -23.25
C VAL A 998 -1.10 -26.45 -23.36
N PHE A 999 -1.73 -26.76 -22.24
CA PHE A 999 -2.75 -27.79 -22.11
C PHE A 999 -4.16 -27.19 -22.15
N SER A 1000 -5.11 -27.95 -22.70
CA SER A 1000 -6.52 -27.59 -22.64
C SER A 1000 -7.07 -27.97 -21.27
N PRO A 1001 -7.72 -27.07 -20.51
CA PRO A 1001 -8.24 -27.40 -19.18
C PRO A 1001 -9.14 -28.64 -19.16
N GLN A 1002 -9.99 -28.82 -20.17
CA GLN A 1002 -10.94 -29.93 -20.29
C GLN A 1002 -10.26 -31.28 -20.58
N LYS A 1003 -9.03 -31.27 -21.12
CA LYS A 1003 -8.26 -32.48 -21.47
C LYS A 1003 -7.02 -32.65 -20.60
N LEU A 1004 -6.88 -31.82 -19.56
CA LEU A 1004 -5.66 -31.70 -18.78
C LEU A 1004 -5.17 -33.05 -18.26
N LYS A 1005 -6.04 -33.80 -17.58
CA LYS A 1005 -5.70 -35.14 -17.06
C LYS A 1005 -5.24 -36.08 -18.17
N SER A 1006 -5.98 -36.21 -19.27
CA SER A 1006 -5.62 -37.12 -20.35
C SER A 1006 -4.32 -36.72 -21.06
N GLU A 1007 -4.09 -35.43 -21.28
CA GLU A 1007 -2.90 -34.93 -21.97
C GLU A 1007 -1.65 -35.08 -21.09
N ILE A 1008 -1.76 -34.81 -19.78
CA ILE A 1008 -0.66 -34.99 -18.84
C ILE A 1008 -0.38 -36.48 -18.60
N THR A 1009 -1.40 -37.33 -18.43
CA THR A 1009 -1.19 -38.78 -18.27
C THR A 1009 -0.50 -39.37 -19.49
N ALA A 1010 -0.95 -39.05 -20.70
CA ALA A 1010 -0.29 -39.51 -21.92
C ALA A 1010 1.16 -39.01 -22.04
N PHE A 1011 1.45 -37.81 -21.52
CA PHE A 1011 2.81 -37.28 -21.46
C PHE A 1011 3.69 -37.99 -20.42
N LEU A 1012 3.15 -38.33 -19.24
CA LEU A 1012 3.89 -39.04 -18.18
C LEU A 1012 4.13 -40.52 -18.53
N GLU A 1013 3.29 -41.10 -19.38
CA GLU A 1013 3.44 -42.48 -19.89
C GLU A 1013 4.44 -42.60 -21.05
N ALA A 1014 4.71 -41.50 -21.77
CA ALA A 1014 5.63 -41.42 -22.91
C ALA A 1014 7.05 -41.04 -22.47
#